data_AF-A0A978S4G2-F1
#
_entry.id   AF-A0A978S4G2-F1
#
_cell.length_a   1.000
_cell.length_b   1.000
_cell.length_c   1.000
_cell.angle_alpha   90.00
_cell.angle_beta   90.00
_cell.angle_gamma   90.00
#
_symmetry.space_group_name_H-M   'P 1'
#
loop_
_entity.id
_entity.type
_entity.pdbx_description
1 polymer ?
#
loop_
_entity_poly.entity_id
_entity_poly.type
_entity_poly.pdbx_seq_one_letter_code
_entity_poly.pdbx_strand_id
1 'polypeptide(L)'
;MDKTEKDYPNALNAGLVWCLAWGNDRQPQYSRDILLQTRSAVLNKTAPPPETRHLVAQVEALEKLEFPRAGLATLKDSPIWQQQTRIGLVYGGATKIKSYVWEAANLQDIRGASAILDRINLVDLPGFFGKNTPKEVAQWLEANFPELAAALIPELIVYSTGGNILAFCPAAFVDNLADAIEKRYTTETLTANSCAVGETFRLLEMRLGRLQEPMENTPWLDWYRQNYQDDLVKAYFGSPKTEAEIVAAFQDRKSFNELALILAARFQQRRNGNNIPGVSRSSRRYPPMFETHPYFRRDEGDRRLVVTQADELPGEPWFSEAVARKRLAGQKVKRERFRVQEWYQKSKLLWPDDRNPNLLRPWHSGKMESWVLKFQRFLGGKDSQHPYYRGLSPQKVTEARRMEEIGNSTNDFVAFIYADGNNMGGYIQKIKTAQEYREFSKHISDATEQSVYRALAKHLAVHKLEKLKEPDSESRDGKWIHPFEIVTIGGDDVVLIVPANQALAIAHTICVEFEEFLCNIKDADNQYPYRLDDDDAIAKSVQCHRYAGSEPAPPARCKLSMSAGVVISEYKTPIYYTQKLAEQLMKSAKKMAKTLKNDERYQYHGGTVDFLALKSVTMISSNIESFRKEGLTHKSAQGQTMKLYSAPYTLPELAGLLETAKALKESKLPKSQIYQIRSFLERGKKTAILNYLYFRVRLESPYQELLKEKFEEAWCKAKTNSGNIAPWMYNQEEQIYETIWRDLVDLYPFTEESEELNKPAIAVEVK
;
A
#
# COMPACT_ATOMS: atom_id res chain seq x y z
N MET A 1 10.35 -14.19 -4.99
CA MET A 1 10.44 -15.45 -4.22
C MET A 1 11.90 -15.83 -4.03
N ASP A 2 12.52 -15.37 -2.94
CA ASP A 2 13.77 -15.97 -2.45
C ASP A 2 13.43 -17.32 -1.83
N LYS A 3 13.93 -18.40 -2.42
CA LYS A 3 13.84 -19.76 -1.89
C LYS A 3 14.83 -19.92 -0.73
N THR A 4 14.63 -19.24 0.41
CA THR A 4 15.32 -19.54 1.69
C THR A 4 14.60 -19.05 2.96
N GLU A 5 13.31 -18.72 2.92
CA GLU A 5 12.55 -18.54 4.18
C GLU A 5 11.92 -19.88 4.59
N LYS A 6 12.66 -20.66 5.39
CA LYS A 6 11.99 -21.57 6.32
C LYS A 6 11.35 -20.69 7.38
N ASP A 7 10.08 -20.32 7.18
CA ASP A 7 9.28 -19.72 8.24
C ASP A 7 9.08 -20.81 9.29
N TYR A 8 9.85 -20.73 10.39
CA TYR A 8 9.72 -21.68 11.48
C TYR A 8 8.40 -21.37 12.20
N PRO A 9 7.46 -22.32 12.31
CA PRO A 9 6.18 -22.08 12.97
C PRO A 9 6.35 -21.61 14.43
N ASN A 10 7.48 -21.93 15.06
CA ASN A 10 7.80 -21.56 16.44
C ASN A 10 8.76 -20.36 16.57
N ALA A 11 8.95 -19.56 15.50
CA ALA A 11 9.92 -18.47 15.51
C ALA A 11 9.63 -17.46 16.64
N LEU A 12 8.40 -16.96 16.78
CA LEU A 12 8.10 -16.00 17.85
C LEU A 12 8.24 -16.60 19.26
N ASN A 13 7.97 -17.90 19.43
CA ASN A 13 8.21 -18.60 20.69
C ASN A 13 9.70 -18.60 21.05
N ALA A 14 10.57 -18.85 20.07
CA ALA A 14 12.03 -18.74 20.29
C ALA A 14 12.45 -17.31 20.68
N GLY A 15 11.80 -16.29 20.10
CA GLY A 15 11.99 -14.89 20.49
C GLY A 15 11.55 -14.60 21.94
N LEU A 16 10.39 -15.11 22.38
CA LEU A 16 9.92 -14.96 23.76
C LEU A 16 10.84 -15.66 24.75
N VAL A 17 11.23 -16.92 24.47
CA VAL A 17 12.19 -17.67 25.30
C VAL A 17 13.52 -16.94 25.37
N TRP A 18 14.01 -16.36 24.26
CA TRP A 18 15.23 -15.58 24.24
C TRP A 18 15.17 -14.37 25.19
N CYS A 19 14.08 -13.60 25.16
CA CYS A 19 13.90 -12.47 26.10
C CYS A 19 13.85 -12.93 27.55
N LEU A 20 13.16 -14.03 27.85
CA LEU A 20 13.09 -14.58 29.20
C LEU A 20 14.45 -15.08 29.70
N ALA A 21 15.21 -15.76 28.84
CA ALA A 21 16.54 -16.26 29.16
C ALA A 21 17.56 -15.11 29.24
N TRP A 22 17.36 -14.03 28.50
CA TRP A 22 18.21 -12.85 28.62
C TRP A 22 18.04 -12.17 29.99
N GLY A 23 16.80 -11.98 30.44
CA GLY A 23 16.49 -11.31 31.70
C GLY A 23 16.20 -9.82 31.57
N ASN A 24 16.10 -9.14 32.72
CA ASN A 24 15.74 -7.71 32.80
C ASN A 24 16.93 -6.76 32.65
N ASP A 25 18.16 -7.28 32.79
CA ASP A 25 19.38 -6.49 32.84
C ASP A 25 20.08 -6.40 31.47
N ARG A 26 21.09 -5.53 31.39
CA ARG A 26 21.91 -5.37 30.17
C ARG A 26 22.72 -6.62 29.84
N GLN A 27 23.17 -7.35 30.87
CA GLN A 27 23.92 -8.60 30.69
C GLN A 27 22.97 -9.80 30.73
N PRO A 28 23.19 -10.81 29.87
CA PRO A 28 22.33 -11.99 29.83
C PRO A 28 22.50 -12.84 31.10
N GLN A 29 21.40 -13.44 31.58
CA GLN A 29 21.43 -14.36 32.74
C GLN A 29 22.18 -15.68 32.45
N TYR A 30 22.17 -16.12 31.20
CA TYR A 30 22.86 -17.34 30.74
C TYR A 30 23.96 -16.99 29.74
N SER A 31 24.94 -17.89 29.60
CA SER A 31 26.00 -17.74 28.59
C SER A 31 25.41 -17.74 27.18
N ARG A 32 26.12 -17.07 26.25
CA ARG A 32 25.69 -16.99 24.85
C ARG A 32 25.50 -18.36 24.20
N ASP A 33 26.33 -19.34 24.56
CA ASP A 33 26.22 -20.71 24.05
C ASP A 33 24.91 -21.38 24.49
N ILE A 34 24.52 -21.22 25.76
CA ILE A 34 23.24 -21.74 26.27
C ILE A 34 22.08 -21.07 25.54
N LEU A 35 22.10 -19.73 25.40
CA LEU A 35 21.06 -18.99 24.70
C LEU A 35 20.89 -19.47 23.24
N LEU A 36 21.99 -19.70 22.52
CA LEU A 36 21.97 -20.18 21.14
C LEU A 36 21.49 -21.64 21.03
N GLN A 37 21.89 -22.51 21.96
CA GLN A 37 21.40 -23.88 22.03
C GLN A 37 19.89 -23.92 22.31
N THR A 38 19.40 -23.12 23.25
CA THR A 38 17.96 -22.99 23.56
C THR A 38 17.18 -22.48 22.35
N ARG A 39 17.66 -21.42 21.68
CA ARG A 39 17.06 -20.92 20.44
C ARG A 39 16.94 -22.02 19.39
N SER A 40 18.03 -22.74 19.13
CA SER A 40 18.04 -23.86 18.18
C SER A 40 17.06 -24.97 18.57
N ALA A 41 16.96 -25.28 19.86
CA ALA A 41 16.06 -26.31 20.35
C ALA A 41 14.59 -25.95 20.14
N VAL A 42 14.18 -24.70 20.41
CA VAL A 42 12.79 -24.24 20.19
C VAL A 42 12.43 -24.22 18.70
N LEU A 43 13.34 -23.75 17.84
CA LEU A 43 13.12 -23.70 16.38
C LEU A 43 12.96 -25.10 15.78
N ASN A 44 13.77 -26.06 16.24
CA ASN A 44 13.78 -27.43 15.73
C ASN A 44 12.88 -28.41 16.50
N LYS A 45 12.16 -27.93 17.53
CA LYS A 45 11.35 -28.76 18.44
C LYS A 45 12.14 -29.92 19.08
N THR A 46 13.38 -29.66 19.48
CA THR A 46 14.23 -30.62 20.21
C THR A 46 14.32 -30.26 21.70
N ALA A 47 14.87 -31.16 22.51
CA ALA A 47 15.03 -30.93 23.94
C ALA A 47 15.94 -29.70 24.21
N PRO A 48 15.49 -28.70 25.00
CA PRO A 48 16.33 -27.57 25.38
C PRO A 48 17.32 -27.93 26.50
N PRO A 49 18.38 -27.12 26.69
CA PRO A 49 19.30 -27.26 27.81
C PRO A 49 18.56 -27.31 29.16
N PRO A 50 19.02 -28.13 30.14
CA PRO A 50 18.36 -28.28 31.43
C PRO A 50 18.06 -26.95 32.14
N GLU A 51 18.97 -25.99 32.03
CA GLU A 51 18.91 -24.67 32.66
C GLU A 51 17.73 -23.83 32.15
N THR A 52 17.40 -23.95 30.86
CA THR A 52 16.37 -23.13 30.20
C THR A 52 15.07 -23.89 29.91
N ARG A 53 15.02 -25.18 30.23
CA ARG A 53 13.84 -26.04 30.00
C ARG A 53 12.55 -25.48 30.61
N HIS A 54 12.65 -24.90 31.79
CA HIS A 54 11.51 -24.30 32.48
C HIS A 54 10.95 -23.07 31.74
N LEU A 55 11.80 -22.27 31.08
CA LEU A 55 11.38 -21.11 30.28
C LEU A 55 10.65 -21.53 29.00
N VAL A 56 11.15 -22.58 28.34
CA VAL A 56 10.48 -23.17 27.16
C VAL A 56 9.09 -23.69 27.55
N ALA A 57 9.00 -24.44 28.65
CA ALA A 57 7.73 -24.95 29.15
C ALA A 57 6.73 -23.84 29.51
N GLN A 58 7.21 -22.70 30.02
CA GLN A 58 6.36 -21.52 30.28
C GLN A 58 5.80 -20.90 28.99
N VAL A 59 6.61 -20.77 27.94
CA VAL A 59 6.14 -20.23 26.64
C VAL A 59 5.18 -21.21 25.95
N GLU A 60 5.43 -22.52 26.02
CA GLU A 60 4.49 -23.53 25.52
C GLU A 60 3.16 -23.53 26.31
N ALA A 61 3.21 -23.31 27.62
CA ALA A 61 2.02 -23.16 28.45
C ALA A 61 1.22 -21.89 28.09
N LEU A 62 1.91 -20.80 27.73
CA LEU A 62 1.28 -19.57 27.24
C LEU A 62 0.55 -19.80 25.91
N GLU A 63 1.13 -20.56 24.99
CA GLU A 63 0.52 -20.85 23.68
C GLU A 63 -0.78 -21.66 23.84
N LYS A 64 -0.77 -22.64 24.75
CA LYS A 64 -1.92 -23.48 25.08
C LYS A 64 -2.93 -22.83 26.02
N LEU A 65 -2.66 -21.60 26.47
CA LEU A 65 -3.51 -20.90 27.42
C LEU A 65 -4.85 -20.53 26.77
N GLU A 66 -5.91 -21.16 27.26
CA GLU A 66 -7.28 -20.73 26.97
C GLU A 66 -7.59 -19.42 27.69
N PHE A 67 -8.44 -18.59 27.07
CA PHE A 67 -8.83 -17.32 27.66
C PHE A 67 -9.58 -17.56 28.99
N PRO A 68 -9.11 -17.02 30.13
CA PRO A 68 -9.63 -17.35 31.45
C PRO A 68 -10.99 -16.69 31.72
N ARG A 69 -12.07 -17.23 31.17
CA ARG A 69 -13.44 -16.68 31.31
C ARG A 69 -13.93 -16.64 32.76
N ALA A 70 -13.50 -17.59 33.59
CA ALA A 70 -13.84 -17.68 35.01
C ALA A 70 -13.02 -16.74 35.92
N GLY A 71 -12.17 -15.89 35.34
CA GLY A 71 -11.33 -14.95 36.07
C GLY A 71 -9.86 -15.37 36.14
N LEU A 72 -9.00 -14.41 36.44
CA LEU A 72 -7.54 -14.58 36.50
C LEU A 72 -7.07 -15.44 37.67
N ALA A 73 -7.91 -15.63 38.70
CA ALA A 73 -7.55 -16.40 39.89
C ALA A 73 -7.19 -17.87 39.57
N THR A 74 -7.71 -18.42 38.48
CA THR A 74 -7.39 -19.78 38.00
C THR A 74 -5.93 -19.96 37.58
N LEU A 75 -5.20 -18.86 37.36
CA LEU A 75 -3.82 -18.89 36.89
C LEU A 75 -2.79 -18.68 38.01
N LYS A 76 -3.20 -18.38 39.25
CA LYS A 76 -2.29 -18.00 40.36
C LYS A 76 -1.19 -19.00 40.64
N ASP A 77 -1.53 -20.29 40.56
CA ASP A 77 -0.60 -21.39 40.85
C ASP A 77 0.23 -21.80 39.62
N SER A 78 0.01 -21.17 38.47
CA SER A 78 0.73 -21.50 37.23
C SER A 78 2.15 -20.93 37.22
N PRO A 79 3.14 -21.64 36.66
CA PRO A 79 4.50 -21.12 36.52
C PRO A 79 4.60 -19.83 35.69
N ILE A 80 3.65 -19.60 34.78
CA ILE A 80 3.58 -18.39 33.96
C ILE A 80 3.10 -17.15 34.74
N TRP A 81 2.31 -17.35 35.81
CA TRP A 81 1.92 -16.27 36.73
C TRP A 81 3.09 -15.78 37.58
N GLN A 82 3.95 -16.71 38.01
CA GLN A 82 5.10 -16.39 38.84
C GLN A 82 6.28 -15.78 38.05
N GLN A 83 6.23 -15.80 36.71
CA GLN A 83 7.29 -15.28 35.85
C GLN A 83 7.37 -13.74 35.92
N GLN A 84 8.45 -13.22 36.53
CA GLN A 84 8.67 -11.78 36.74
C GLN A 84 9.52 -11.10 35.65
N THR A 85 10.16 -11.88 34.77
CA THR A 85 10.98 -11.32 33.69
C THR A 85 10.10 -10.55 32.72
N ARG A 86 10.51 -9.32 32.43
CA ARG A 86 9.82 -8.43 31.49
C ARG A 86 10.36 -8.65 30.09
N ILE A 87 9.50 -8.47 29.11
CA ILE A 87 9.77 -8.55 27.68
C ILE A 87 9.51 -7.16 27.11
N GLY A 88 10.50 -6.61 26.41
CA GLY A 88 10.36 -5.37 25.68
C GLY A 88 9.59 -5.59 24.38
N LEU A 89 8.69 -4.66 24.06
CA LEU A 89 8.01 -4.58 22.76
C LEU A 89 8.24 -3.18 22.19
N VAL A 90 8.76 -3.12 20.97
CA VAL A 90 9.11 -1.87 20.27
C VAL A 90 8.34 -1.79 18.97
N TYR A 91 7.71 -0.63 18.76
CA TYR A 91 7.00 -0.27 17.54
C TYR A 91 7.60 1.03 16.97
N GLY A 92 8.04 1.00 15.72
CA GLY A 92 8.65 2.17 15.10
C GLY A 92 8.72 2.12 13.59
N GLY A 93 8.97 3.25 12.95
CA GLY A 93 8.97 3.36 11.50
C GLY A 93 9.04 4.79 10.99
N ALA A 94 8.94 4.93 9.67
CA ALA A 94 8.86 6.24 9.02
C ALA A 94 7.48 6.87 9.24
N THR A 95 7.42 8.19 9.40
CA THR A 95 6.17 8.94 9.46
C THR A 95 6.14 10.00 8.37
N LYS A 96 4.93 10.43 7.98
CA LYS A 96 4.73 11.40 6.89
C LYS A 96 5.49 10.99 5.61
N ILE A 97 5.45 9.70 5.26
CA ILE A 97 6.16 9.10 4.11
C ILE A 97 5.89 9.89 2.83
N LYS A 98 4.61 10.20 2.56
CA LYS A 98 4.20 11.03 1.42
C LYS A 98 4.92 12.38 1.38
N SER A 99 5.09 13.06 2.51
CA SER A 99 5.81 14.34 2.55
C SER A 99 7.28 14.20 2.16
N TYR A 100 7.95 13.09 2.52
CA TYR A 100 9.34 12.84 2.16
C TYR A 100 9.51 12.37 0.70
N VAL A 101 8.58 11.57 0.18
CA VAL A 101 8.63 11.07 -1.20
C VAL A 101 8.29 12.17 -2.19
N TRP A 102 7.20 12.91 -1.94
CA TRP A 102 6.68 13.95 -2.85
C TRP A 102 7.26 15.35 -2.60
N GLU A 103 8.23 15.53 -1.70
CA GLU A 103 8.99 16.80 -1.66
C GLU A 103 9.86 16.98 -2.91
N ALA A 104 10.18 15.89 -3.60
CA ALA A 104 10.92 15.89 -4.85
C ALA A 104 10.00 16.18 -6.04
N ALA A 105 10.50 16.97 -7.00
CA ALA A 105 9.72 17.35 -8.19
C ALA A 105 9.80 16.30 -9.31
N ASN A 106 10.95 15.62 -9.43
CA ASN A 106 11.26 14.72 -10.53
C ASN A 106 11.06 13.25 -10.19
N LEU A 107 10.67 12.45 -11.17
CA LEU A 107 10.41 11.01 -11.00
C LEU A 107 11.62 10.25 -10.44
N GLN A 108 12.83 10.58 -10.90
CA GLN A 108 14.09 9.95 -10.49
C GLN A 108 14.35 10.12 -8.99
N ASP A 109 14.02 11.29 -8.44
CA ASP A 109 14.22 11.62 -7.04
C ASP A 109 13.10 11.03 -6.17
N ILE A 110 11.86 11.03 -6.67
CA ILE A 110 10.70 10.40 -6.03
C ILE A 110 10.95 8.89 -5.85
N ARG A 111 11.38 8.19 -6.90
CA ARG A 111 11.69 6.75 -6.80
C ARG A 111 12.86 6.49 -5.87
N GLY A 112 13.87 7.36 -5.88
CA GLY A 112 15.03 7.23 -5.01
C GLY A 112 14.69 7.44 -3.54
N ALA A 113 13.81 8.41 -3.25
CA ALA A 113 13.26 8.61 -1.92
C ALA A 113 12.52 7.36 -1.43
N SER A 114 11.62 6.81 -2.25
CA SER A 114 10.89 5.58 -1.96
C SER A 114 11.84 4.41 -1.69
N ALA A 115 12.83 4.20 -2.56
CA ALA A 115 13.82 3.14 -2.42
C ALA A 115 14.70 3.24 -1.15
N ILE A 116 15.04 4.45 -0.70
CA ILE A 116 15.75 4.64 0.57
C ILE A 116 14.87 4.18 1.74
N LEU A 117 13.59 4.55 1.76
CA LEU A 117 12.67 4.12 2.83
C LEU A 117 12.44 2.60 2.81
N ASP A 118 12.25 2.02 1.62
CA ASP A 118 12.10 0.58 1.45
C ASP A 118 13.36 -0.17 1.92
N ARG A 119 14.55 0.31 1.57
CA ARG A 119 15.82 -0.28 2.05
C ARG A 119 15.89 -0.22 3.56
N ILE A 120 15.57 0.91 4.19
CA ILE A 120 15.62 1.02 5.65
C ILE A 120 14.64 0.02 6.27
N ASN A 121 13.38 0.01 5.83
CA ASN A 121 12.33 -0.79 6.46
C ASN A 121 12.44 -2.31 6.19
N LEU A 122 12.87 -2.71 4.99
CA LEU A 122 12.90 -4.11 4.54
C LEU A 122 14.28 -4.76 4.66
N VAL A 123 15.36 -3.96 4.78
CA VAL A 123 16.73 -4.45 4.85
C VAL A 123 17.42 -3.99 6.13
N ASP A 124 17.48 -2.68 6.42
CA ASP A 124 18.27 -2.18 7.53
C ASP A 124 17.66 -2.59 8.89
N LEU A 125 16.36 -2.37 9.10
CA LEU A 125 15.71 -2.69 10.37
C LEU A 125 15.68 -4.20 10.65
N PRO A 126 15.31 -5.10 9.70
CA PRO A 126 15.49 -6.53 9.90
C PRO A 126 16.97 -6.94 10.08
N GLY A 127 17.87 -6.21 9.42
CA GLY A 127 19.31 -6.40 9.53
C GLY A 127 19.85 -6.19 10.95
N PHE A 128 19.21 -5.33 11.76
CA PHE A 128 19.54 -5.16 13.19
C PHE A 128 19.40 -6.45 13.99
N PHE A 129 18.49 -7.34 13.57
CA PHE A 129 18.21 -8.60 14.24
C PHE A 129 19.00 -9.77 13.64
N GLY A 130 19.88 -9.56 12.67
CA GLY A 130 20.59 -10.66 12.01
C GLY A 130 19.83 -11.28 10.82
N LYS A 131 18.66 -10.75 10.43
CA LYS A 131 17.87 -11.29 9.31
C LYS A 131 18.42 -10.79 7.97
N ASN A 132 18.91 -11.72 7.13
CA ASN A 132 19.48 -11.42 5.80
C ASN A 132 20.52 -10.29 5.82
N THR A 133 21.27 -10.17 6.93
CA THR A 133 21.99 -8.95 7.28
C THR A 133 23.13 -8.63 6.32
N PRO A 134 23.06 -7.48 5.61
CA PRO A 134 24.25 -6.91 4.98
C PRO A 134 25.28 -6.61 6.06
N LYS A 135 26.56 -6.97 5.83
CA LYS A 135 27.64 -6.77 6.80
C LYS A 135 27.71 -5.32 7.29
N GLU A 136 27.36 -4.38 6.44
CA GLU A 136 27.37 -2.94 6.72
C GLU A 136 26.36 -2.55 7.79
N VAL A 137 25.16 -3.17 7.80
CA VAL A 137 24.10 -2.86 8.78
C VAL A 137 24.46 -3.43 10.16
N ALA A 138 24.99 -4.65 10.22
CA ALA A 138 25.50 -5.24 11.46
C ALA A 138 26.60 -4.36 12.07
N GLN A 139 27.60 -3.98 11.25
CA GLN A 139 28.70 -3.12 11.68
C GLN A 139 28.21 -1.75 12.16
N TRP A 140 27.21 -1.18 11.49
CA TRP A 140 26.59 0.08 11.92
C TRP A 140 25.95 -0.05 13.31
N LEU A 141 25.21 -1.14 13.55
CA LEU A 141 24.57 -1.38 14.84
C LEU A 141 25.62 -1.62 15.93
N GLU A 142 26.64 -2.43 15.67
CA GLU A 142 27.74 -2.70 16.61
C GLU A 142 28.50 -1.42 16.99
N ALA A 143 28.78 -0.54 16.03
CA ALA A 143 29.49 0.71 16.28
C ALA A 143 28.67 1.72 17.09
N ASN A 144 27.34 1.75 16.88
CA ASN A 144 26.47 2.75 17.50
C ASN A 144 25.78 2.25 18.78
N PHE A 145 25.54 0.94 18.89
CA PHE A 145 24.79 0.27 19.95
C PHE A 145 25.33 -1.17 20.18
N PRO A 146 26.58 -1.34 20.67
CA PRO A 146 27.24 -2.65 20.75
C PRO A 146 26.50 -3.68 21.62
N GLU A 147 26.00 -3.24 22.78
CA GLU A 147 25.23 -4.13 23.68
C GLU A 147 23.90 -4.57 23.07
N LEU A 148 23.25 -3.69 22.31
CA LEU A 148 22.01 -4.02 21.59
C LEU A 148 22.29 -5.06 20.50
N ALA A 149 23.37 -4.89 19.72
CA ALA A 149 23.73 -5.80 18.65
C ALA A 149 23.94 -7.24 19.16
N ALA A 150 24.46 -7.39 20.38
CA ALA A 150 24.63 -8.70 21.01
C ALA A 150 23.31 -9.36 21.43
N ALA A 151 22.25 -8.57 21.65
CA ALA A 151 20.99 -8.98 22.26
C ALA A 151 19.87 -9.33 21.26
N LEU A 152 19.99 -8.93 20.01
CA LEU A 152 18.96 -9.13 18.99
C LEU A 152 19.16 -10.42 18.18
N ILE A 153 18.04 -11.09 17.87
CA ILE A 153 17.98 -12.28 17.00
C ILE A 153 16.78 -12.16 16.02
N PRO A 154 16.79 -12.85 14.85
CA PRO A 154 15.77 -12.67 13.81
C PRO A 154 14.34 -12.99 14.29
N GLU A 155 14.23 -13.93 15.22
CA GLU A 155 12.97 -14.43 15.78
C GLU A 155 12.20 -13.40 16.60
N LEU A 156 12.83 -12.29 16.99
CA LEU A 156 12.20 -11.22 17.74
C LEU A 156 11.29 -10.33 16.89
N ILE A 157 11.45 -10.32 15.56
CA ILE A 157 10.65 -9.47 14.68
C ILE A 157 9.23 -10.02 14.62
N VAL A 158 8.21 -9.27 15.05
CA VAL A 158 6.82 -9.67 14.79
C VAL A 158 6.51 -9.45 13.31
N TYR A 159 6.66 -8.22 12.82
CA TYR A 159 6.60 -7.88 11.39
C TYR A 159 7.46 -6.65 11.07
N SER A 160 7.84 -6.48 9.80
CA SER A 160 8.61 -5.32 9.30
C SER A 160 8.20 -4.95 7.87
N THR A 161 6.91 -4.62 7.68
CA THR A 161 6.33 -4.24 6.37
C THR A 161 5.45 -2.99 6.55
N GLY A 162 5.02 -2.36 5.45
CA GLY A 162 4.17 -1.17 5.53
C GLY A 162 4.83 0.04 6.20
N GLY A 163 6.15 0.14 6.13
CA GLY A 163 6.92 1.28 6.68
C GLY A 163 7.09 1.28 8.20
N ASN A 164 6.68 0.21 8.89
CA ASN A 164 6.87 0.05 10.33
C ASN A 164 7.43 -1.34 10.68
N ILE A 165 8.09 -1.41 11.83
CA ILE A 165 8.51 -2.63 12.50
C ILE A 165 7.82 -2.74 13.86
N LEU A 166 7.34 -3.95 14.17
CA LEU A 166 6.96 -4.35 15.52
C LEU A 166 7.87 -5.51 15.91
N ALA A 167 8.59 -5.39 17.02
CA ALA A 167 9.55 -6.40 17.44
C ALA A 167 9.63 -6.53 18.96
N PHE A 168 9.90 -7.74 19.42
CA PHE A 168 10.33 -8.02 20.77
C PHE A 168 11.80 -7.60 20.99
N CYS A 169 12.18 -7.39 22.24
CA CYS A 169 13.58 -7.28 22.65
C CYS A 169 13.70 -7.55 24.17
N PRO A 170 14.90 -7.86 24.70
CA PRO A 170 15.09 -7.90 26.14
C PRO A 170 14.78 -6.53 26.78
N ALA A 171 14.20 -6.53 27.97
CA ALA A 171 13.60 -5.34 28.58
C ALA A 171 14.58 -4.15 28.72
N ALA A 172 15.86 -4.41 29.00
CA ALA A 172 16.90 -3.39 29.13
C ALA A 172 17.16 -2.59 27.85
N PHE A 173 16.76 -3.09 26.69
CA PHE A 173 17.13 -2.55 25.38
C PHE A 173 15.99 -1.85 24.63
N VAL A 174 14.82 -1.71 25.24
CA VAL A 174 13.64 -1.07 24.63
C VAL A 174 13.97 0.31 24.07
N ASP A 175 14.58 1.18 24.88
CA ASP A 175 14.93 2.53 24.46
C ASP A 175 16.11 2.57 23.47
N ASN A 176 17.07 1.65 23.62
CA ASN A 176 18.20 1.52 22.71
C ASN A 176 17.73 1.13 21.30
N LEU A 177 16.82 0.16 21.19
CA LEU A 177 16.25 -0.26 19.91
C LEU A 177 15.41 0.87 19.29
N ALA A 178 14.60 1.57 20.09
CA ALA A 178 13.82 2.70 19.59
C ALA A 178 14.71 3.86 19.07
N ASP A 179 15.77 4.21 19.79
CA ASP A 179 16.73 5.24 19.33
C ASP A 179 17.52 4.78 18.10
N ALA A 180 17.89 3.49 18.01
CA ALA A 180 18.55 2.93 16.84
C ALA A 180 17.69 3.04 15.57
N ILE A 181 16.39 2.74 15.66
CA ILE A 181 15.43 2.88 14.56
C ILE A 181 15.38 4.35 14.07
N GLU A 182 15.15 5.31 14.98
CA GLU A 182 15.04 6.73 14.62
C GLU A 182 16.37 7.29 14.08
N LYS A 183 17.50 6.89 14.68
CA LYS A 183 18.83 7.28 14.23
C LYS A 183 19.12 6.75 12.83
N ARG A 184 18.69 5.53 12.49
CA ARG A 184 18.86 4.97 11.15
C ARG A 184 18.12 5.78 10.10
N TYR A 185 16.84 6.07 10.32
CA TYR A 185 16.06 6.92 9.40
C TYR A 185 16.68 8.31 9.25
N THR A 186 17.04 8.94 10.36
CA THR A 186 17.64 10.29 10.35
C THR A 186 18.94 10.32 9.57
N THR A 187 19.83 9.35 9.81
CA THR A 187 21.17 9.30 9.21
C THR A 187 21.09 9.06 7.70
N GLU A 188 20.16 8.21 7.27
CA GLU A 188 20.08 7.77 5.88
C GLU A 188 19.28 8.73 5.00
N THR A 189 18.18 9.28 5.53
CA THR A 189 17.27 10.13 4.76
C THR A 189 17.53 11.62 4.93
N LEU A 190 18.09 12.04 6.07
CA LEU A 190 18.26 13.42 6.53
C LEU A 190 16.97 14.25 6.68
N THR A 191 15.89 13.91 6.00
CA THR A 191 14.69 14.75 5.90
C THR A 191 13.39 13.98 6.13
N ALA A 192 13.43 12.65 6.21
CA ALA A 192 12.26 11.87 6.58
C ALA A 192 11.98 12.01 8.08
N ASN A 193 10.69 12.04 8.44
CA ASN A 193 10.30 11.91 9.84
C ASN A 193 10.28 10.43 10.19
N SER A 194 10.64 10.09 11.41
CA SER A 194 10.54 8.73 11.94
C SER A 194 10.07 8.78 13.38
N CYS A 195 9.57 7.68 13.90
CA CYS A 195 9.18 7.60 15.30
C CYS A 195 9.33 6.16 15.75
N ALA A 196 9.83 5.94 16.96
CA ALA A 196 9.83 4.65 17.61
C ALA A 196 9.49 4.80 19.09
N VAL A 197 8.74 3.84 19.60
CA VAL A 197 8.33 3.76 21.00
C VAL A 197 8.43 2.32 21.45
N GLY A 198 8.57 2.12 22.75
CA GLY A 198 8.47 0.79 23.32
C GLY A 198 8.03 0.81 24.76
N GLU A 199 7.73 -0.37 25.26
CA GLU A 199 7.31 -0.63 26.62
C GLU A 199 7.65 -2.06 27.01
N THR A 200 7.70 -2.32 28.31
CA THR A 200 7.99 -3.63 28.88
C THR A 200 6.73 -4.27 29.45
N PHE A 201 6.56 -5.56 29.19
CA PHE A 201 5.39 -6.33 29.55
C PHE A 201 5.78 -7.68 30.16
N ARG A 202 4.88 -8.34 30.87
CA ARG A 202 5.04 -9.72 31.36
C ARG A 202 4.76 -10.72 30.26
N LEU A 203 5.20 -11.95 30.47
CA LEU A 203 4.86 -13.08 29.59
C LEU A 203 3.35 -13.27 29.43
N LEU A 204 2.58 -13.25 30.51
CA LEU A 204 1.12 -13.38 30.47
C LEU A 204 0.43 -12.27 29.65
N GLU A 205 0.97 -11.04 29.69
CA GLU A 205 0.41 -9.91 28.96
C GLU A 205 0.48 -10.12 27.45
N MET A 206 1.42 -10.94 26.95
CA MET A 206 1.52 -11.30 25.53
C MET A 206 0.27 -12.01 25.01
N ARG A 207 -0.50 -12.68 25.87
CA ARG A 207 -1.74 -13.40 25.51
C ARG A 207 -3.00 -12.71 26.00
N LEU A 208 -2.94 -12.06 27.16
CA LEU A 208 -4.12 -11.53 27.88
C LEU A 208 -4.24 -10.00 27.86
N GLY A 209 -3.31 -9.30 27.22
CA GLY A 209 -3.24 -7.84 27.26
C GLY A 209 -2.71 -7.31 28.60
N ARG A 210 -2.85 -6.01 28.84
CA ARG A 210 -2.28 -5.30 29.99
C ARG A 210 -2.87 -5.81 31.31
N LEU A 211 -2.03 -6.14 32.28
CA LEU A 211 -2.44 -6.55 33.63
C LEU A 211 -2.01 -5.49 34.66
N GLN A 212 -2.79 -5.35 35.74
CA GLN A 212 -2.45 -4.46 36.85
C GLN A 212 -1.36 -5.05 37.76
N GLU A 213 -0.90 -4.21 38.68
CA GLU A 213 0.02 -4.57 39.76
C GLU A 213 -0.65 -4.27 41.11
N PRO A 214 -0.98 -5.28 41.94
CA PRO A 214 -0.96 -6.74 41.68
C PRO A 214 -1.91 -7.23 40.56
N MET A 215 -1.63 -8.39 39.97
CA MET A 215 -2.40 -8.92 38.81
C MET A 215 -3.85 -9.25 39.16
N GLU A 216 -4.11 -9.66 40.39
CA GLU A 216 -5.44 -9.97 40.94
C GLU A 216 -6.40 -8.80 40.86
N ASN A 217 -5.88 -7.58 40.88
CA ASN A 217 -6.69 -6.36 40.86
C ASN A 217 -7.12 -5.98 39.43
N THR A 218 -6.66 -6.71 38.41
CA THR A 218 -7.02 -6.41 37.02
C THR A 218 -8.53 -6.61 36.83
N PRO A 219 -9.27 -5.56 36.43
CA PRO A 219 -10.67 -5.73 36.06
C PRO A 219 -10.78 -6.69 34.87
N TRP A 220 -11.54 -7.76 35.05
CA TRP A 220 -11.66 -8.84 34.07
C TRP A 220 -13.08 -8.91 33.49
N LEU A 221 -13.46 -10.08 32.96
CA LEU A 221 -14.73 -10.27 32.24
C LEU A 221 -15.97 -10.02 33.12
N ASP A 222 -15.96 -10.46 34.38
CA ASP A 222 -17.11 -10.26 35.28
C ASP A 222 -17.31 -8.78 35.64
N TRP A 223 -16.21 -8.05 35.81
CA TRP A 223 -16.26 -6.60 35.95
C TRP A 223 -16.80 -5.94 34.68
N TYR A 224 -16.33 -6.37 33.49
CA TYR A 224 -16.80 -5.81 32.23
C TYR A 224 -18.31 -6.03 32.03
N ARG A 225 -18.83 -7.23 32.34
CA ARG A 225 -20.28 -7.53 32.29
C ARG A 225 -21.13 -6.59 33.14
N GLN A 226 -20.59 -6.12 34.27
CA GLN A 226 -21.30 -5.19 35.15
C GLN A 226 -21.19 -3.73 34.67
N ASN A 227 -20.15 -3.40 33.89
CA ASN A 227 -19.79 -2.01 33.58
C ASN A 227 -19.81 -1.70 32.07
N TYR A 228 -20.19 -2.63 31.18
CA TYR A 228 -20.15 -2.41 29.73
C TYR A 228 -21.05 -1.27 29.25
N GLN A 229 -21.99 -0.83 30.08
CA GLN A 229 -22.86 0.31 29.80
C GLN A 229 -22.27 1.67 30.21
N ASP A 230 -21.18 1.70 30.98
CA ASP A 230 -20.48 2.94 31.34
C ASP A 230 -19.85 3.59 30.09
N ASP A 231 -19.89 4.92 30.01
CA ASP A 231 -19.47 5.65 28.81
C ASP A 231 -17.96 5.49 28.51
N LEU A 232 -17.10 5.42 29.53
CA LEU A 232 -15.66 5.18 29.33
C LEU A 232 -15.39 3.75 28.88
N VAL A 233 -16.15 2.79 29.43
CA VAL A 233 -16.04 1.38 29.08
C VAL A 233 -16.54 1.13 27.66
N LYS A 234 -17.65 1.74 27.27
CA LYS A 234 -18.17 1.75 25.89
C LYS A 234 -17.16 2.34 24.91
N ALA A 235 -16.51 3.45 25.26
CA ALA A 235 -15.50 4.07 24.40
C ALA A 235 -14.29 3.15 24.18
N TYR A 236 -13.94 2.29 25.15
CA TYR A 236 -12.81 1.40 25.07
C TYR A 236 -13.10 0.05 24.40
N PHE A 237 -14.22 -0.59 24.74
CA PHE A 237 -14.59 -1.93 24.26
C PHE A 237 -15.70 -1.94 23.19
N GLY A 238 -16.36 -0.81 22.94
CA GLY A 238 -17.52 -0.71 22.04
C GLY A 238 -18.85 -0.91 22.76
N SER A 239 -19.93 -0.99 21.97
CA SER A 239 -21.32 -1.10 22.45
C SER A 239 -21.95 -2.44 22.06
N PRO A 240 -21.54 -3.57 22.68
CA PRO A 240 -22.12 -4.88 22.41
C PRO A 240 -23.59 -4.96 22.85
N LYS A 241 -24.39 -5.76 22.12
CA LYS A 241 -25.84 -5.94 22.36
C LYS A 241 -26.19 -7.30 22.94
N THR A 242 -25.37 -8.32 22.69
CA THR A 242 -25.61 -9.71 23.14
C THR A 242 -24.50 -10.19 24.06
N GLU A 243 -24.75 -11.21 24.89
CA GLU A 243 -23.70 -11.80 25.76
C GLU A 243 -22.52 -12.33 24.93
N ALA A 244 -22.78 -12.90 23.76
CA ALA A 244 -21.73 -13.34 22.84
C ALA A 244 -20.87 -12.17 22.37
N GLU A 245 -21.48 -11.03 22.02
CA GLU A 245 -20.76 -9.81 21.64
C GLU A 245 -19.99 -9.20 22.81
N ILE A 246 -20.51 -9.24 24.04
CA ILE A 246 -19.81 -8.78 25.25
C ILE A 246 -18.50 -9.57 25.42
N VAL A 247 -18.59 -10.90 25.39
CA VAL A 247 -17.40 -11.77 25.54
C VAL A 247 -16.41 -11.54 24.39
N ALA A 248 -16.90 -11.45 23.15
CA ALA A 248 -16.04 -11.23 21.98
C ALA A 248 -15.32 -9.88 22.03
N ALA A 249 -16.04 -8.78 22.29
CA ALA A 249 -15.48 -7.44 22.39
C ALA A 249 -14.39 -7.35 23.48
N PHE A 250 -14.64 -8.00 24.63
CA PHE A 250 -13.66 -8.08 25.70
C PHE A 250 -12.42 -8.87 25.28
N GLN A 251 -12.58 -10.04 24.65
CA GLN A 251 -11.48 -10.89 24.19
C GLN A 251 -10.65 -10.26 23.06
N ASP A 252 -11.30 -9.60 22.11
CA ASP A 252 -10.62 -8.90 21.00
C ASP A 252 -9.70 -7.79 21.56
N ARG A 253 -10.14 -7.14 22.65
CA ARG A 253 -9.38 -6.10 23.32
C ARG A 253 -8.33 -6.64 24.28
N LYS A 254 -8.68 -7.54 25.21
CA LYS A 254 -7.79 -8.16 26.22
C LYS A 254 -6.97 -9.28 25.62
N SER A 255 -6.08 -8.89 24.71
CA SER A 255 -5.21 -9.79 23.97
C SER A 255 -3.89 -9.07 23.65
N PHE A 256 -3.02 -9.67 22.82
CA PHE A 256 -1.83 -9.00 22.32
C PHE A 256 -2.15 -7.65 21.65
N ASN A 257 -3.35 -7.53 21.08
CA ASN A 257 -3.88 -6.30 20.49
C ASN A 257 -3.82 -5.10 21.45
N GLU A 258 -4.08 -5.31 22.74
CA GLU A 258 -4.04 -4.23 23.73
C GLU A 258 -2.65 -3.61 23.79
N LEU A 259 -1.62 -4.45 23.76
CA LEU A 259 -0.22 -4.01 23.83
C LEU A 259 0.15 -3.25 22.55
N ALA A 260 -0.26 -3.77 21.39
CA ALA A 260 -0.06 -3.10 20.11
C ALA A 260 -0.76 -1.73 20.07
N LEU A 261 -1.98 -1.62 20.62
CA LEU A 261 -2.74 -0.36 20.70
C LEU A 261 -2.11 0.65 21.68
N ILE A 262 -1.58 0.18 22.81
CA ILE A 262 -0.82 1.04 23.74
C ILE A 262 0.39 1.64 23.02
N LEU A 263 1.15 0.81 22.30
CA LEU A 263 2.29 1.29 21.52
C LEU A 263 1.87 2.21 20.38
N ALA A 264 0.77 1.92 19.68
CA ALA A 264 0.23 2.80 18.64
C ALA A 264 -0.17 4.17 19.22
N ALA A 265 -0.81 4.22 20.39
CA ALA A 265 -1.15 5.46 21.07
C ALA A 265 0.10 6.26 21.47
N ARG A 266 1.12 5.59 22.06
CA ARG A 266 2.41 6.22 22.41
C ARG A 266 3.14 6.73 21.18
N PHE A 267 3.11 5.97 20.08
CA PHE A 267 3.69 6.38 18.81
C PHE A 267 3.06 7.67 18.32
N GLN A 268 1.73 7.79 18.37
CA GLN A 268 1.03 9.02 18.01
C GLN A 268 1.40 10.20 18.92
N GLN A 269 1.49 9.98 20.23
CA GLN A 269 1.91 10.99 21.20
C GLN A 269 3.34 11.48 20.90
N ARG A 270 4.29 10.56 20.70
CA ARG A 270 5.69 10.90 20.36
C ARG A 270 5.76 11.62 19.01
N ARG A 271 5.04 11.15 17.99
CA ARG A 271 4.94 11.80 16.68
C ARG A 271 4.45 13.25 16.78
N ASN A 272 3.52 13.53 17.69
CA ASN A 272 2.97 14.87 17.94
C ASN A 272 3.88 15.76 18.80
N GLY A 273 5.01 15.25 19.29
CA GLY A 273 6.01 16.04 20.01
C GLY A 273 6.08 15.78 21.50
N ASN A 274 5.33 14.81 22.03
CA ASN A 274 5.40 14.47 23.44
C ASN A 274 6.69 13.69 23.74
N ASN A 275 7.42 14.15 24.74
CA ASN A 275 8.54 13.40 25.30
C ASN A 275 8.00 12.29 26.21
N ILE A 276 8.71 11.16 26.26
CA ILE A 276 8.38 10.11 27.22
C ILE A 276 8.97 10.53 28.59
N PRO A 277 8.15 10.63 29.65
CA PRO A 277 8.64 10.96 30.98
C PRO A 277 9.72 9.96 31.43
N GLY A 278 10.80 10.46 32.05
CA GLY A 278 11.85 9.62 32.62
C GLY A 278 12.85 9.02 31.63
N VAL A 279 12.71 9.26 30.33
CA VAL A 279 13.66 8.76 29.32
C VAL A 279 14.30 9.91 28.55
N SER A 280 15.61 10.06 28.69
CA SER A 280 16.41 11.01 27.90
C SER A 280 16.71 10.47 26.51
N ARG A 281 15.70 10.49 25.61
CA ARG A 281 15.88 10.14 24.19
C ARG A 281 16.11 11.38 23.33
N SER A 282 16.92 11.21 22.29
CA SER A 282 17.18 12.25 21.31
C SER A 282 15.89 12.71 20.59
N SER A 283 15.91 13.93 20.06
CA SER A 283 14.79 14.51 19.29
C SER A 283 14.71 14.00 17.83
N ARG A 284 15.37 12.88 17.52
CA ARG A 284 15.49 12.28 16.17
C ARG A 284 14.17 11.89 15.52
N ARG A 285 13.06 11.98 16.27
CA ARG A 285 11.71 11.93 15.70
C ARG A 285 11.44 12.99 14.64
N TYR A 286 12.14 14.13 14.71
CA TYR A 286 12.08 15.18 13.71
C TYR A 286 13.36 15.20 12.88
N PRO A 287 13.26 15.51 11.57
CA PRO A 287 14.45 15.72 10.76
C PRO A 287 15.23 16.93 11.28
N PRO A 288 16.57 16.94 11.09
CA PRO A 288 17.39 18.12 11.29
C PRO A 288 16.79 19.37 10.63
N MET A 289 16.89 20.50 11.33
CA MET A 289 16.54 21.79 10.75
C MET A 289 17.66 22.20 9.79
N PHE A 290 17.31 22.38 8.51
CA PHE A 290 18.20 22.98 7.53
C PHE A 290 17.89 24.47 7.46
N GLU A 291 18.84 25.31 7.85
CA GLU A 291 18.70 26.75 7.69
C GLU A 291 18.53 27.10 6.20
N THR A 292 17.57 27.97 5.92
CA THR A 292 17.36 28.51 4.57
C THR A 292 17.64 30.00 4.61
N HIS A 293 18.44 30.48 3.66
CA HIS A 293 18.77 31.89 3.54
C HIS A 293 18.16 32.43 2.23
N PRO A 294 17.45 33.57 2.24
CA PRO A 294 16.70 34.04 1.07
C PRO A 294 17.58 34.39 -0.14
N TYR A 295 18.86 34.65 0.08
CA TYR A 295 19.81 35.04 -0.98
C TYR A 295 20.68 33.90 -1.50
N PHE A 296 20.63 32.72 -0.90
CA PHE A 296 21.42 31.57 -1.36
C PHE A 296 20.60 30.70 -2.32
N ARG A 297 21.31 30.10 -3.28
CA ARG A 297 20.73 29.19 -4.26
C ARG A 297 20.11 27.98 -3.55
N ARG A 298 18.93 27.60 -4.00
CA ARG A 298 18.23 26.39 -3.56
C ARG A 298 18.42 25.24 -4.54
N ASP A 299 18.28 24.03 -4.02
CA ASP A 299 18.34 22.80 -4.78
C ASP A 299 17.24 22.70 -5.83
N GLU A 300 17.32 21.69 -6.70
CA GLU A 300 16.36 21.46 -7.79
C GLU A 300 14.89 21.34 -7.32
N GLY A 301 14.68 20.96 -6.05
CA GLY A 301 13.35 20.92 -5.43
C GLY A 301 12.87 22.26 -4.84
N ASP A 302 13.69 23.32 -4.89
CA ASP A 302 13.48 24.62 -4.27
C ASP A 302 13.21 24.55 -2.75
N ARG A 303 13.81 23.55 -2.06
CA ARG A 303 13.56 23.29 -0.62
C ARG A 303 14.72 23.65 0.27
N ARG A 304 15.95 23.37 -0.16
CA ARG A 304 17.16 23.42 0.69
C ARG A 304 18.29 24.12 -0.01
N LEU A 305 19.26 24.59 0.77
CA LEU A 305 20.48 25.17 0.21
C LEU A 305 21.26 24.13 -0.60
N VAL A 306 21.77 24.59 -1.73
CA VAL A 306 22.66 23.82 -2.59
C VAL A 306 23.98 23.55 -1.87
N VAL A 307 24.49 22.32 -2.02
CA VAL A 307 25.83 21.93 -1.57
C VAL A 307 26.74 21.52 -2.73
N THR A 308 26.19 21.10 -3.87
CA THR A 308 26.96 20.70 -5.05
C THR A 308 26.18 20.93 -6.33
N GLN A 309 26.88 21.15 -7.44
CA GLN A 309 26.37 20.99 -8.80
C GLN A 309 26.74 19.59 -9.32
N ALA A 310 25.91 19.00 -10.16
CA ALA A 310 26.19 17.74 -10.83
C ALA A 310 26.38 17.95 -12.35
N ASP A 311 27.54 18.48 -12.73
CA ASP A 311 27.84 18.91 -14.10
C ASP A 311 27.83 17.77 -15.15
N GLU A 312 27.95 16.52 -14.67
CA GLU A 312 27.92 15.33 -15.54
C GLU A 312 26.50 14.84 -15.84
N LEU A 313 25.49 15.38 -15.15
CA LEU A 313 24.10 15.07 -15.41
C LEU A 313 23.51 16.07 -16.40
N PRO A 314 22.57 15.64 -17.26
CA PRO A 314 21.89 16.55 -18.16
C PRO A 314 21.22 17.70 -17.39
N GLY A 315 21.39 18.93 -17.89
CA GLY A 315 20.90 20.15 -17.24
C GLY A 315 21.72 20.64 -16.04
N GLU A 316 22.86 19.99 -15.73
CA GLU A 316 23.80 20.37 -14.66
C GLU A 316 23.09 20.75 -13.34
N PRO A 317 22.22 19.88 -12.79
CA PRO A 317 21.34 20.21 -11.69
C PRO A 317 22.11 20.51 -10.39
N TRP A 318 21.51 21.36 -9.57
CA TRP A 318 22.03 21.75 -8.27
C TRP A 318 21.35 20.96 -7.17
N PHE A 319 22.13 20.32 -6.30
CA PHE A 319 21.62 19.43 -5.27
C PHE A 319 21.94 19.90 -3.86
N SER A 320 20.97 19.71 -2.96
CA SER A 320 21.22 19.49 -1.55
C SER A 320 21.66 18.04 -1.34
N GLU A 321 22.30 17.73 -0.20
CA GLU A 321 22.70 16.34 0.11
C GLU A 321 21.51 15.37 0.09
N ALA A 322 20.36 15.80 0.62
CA ALA A 322 19.15 14.97 0.64
C ALA A 322 18.65 14.63 -0.77
N VAL A 323 18.64 15.61 -1.69
CA VAL A 323 18.24 15.38 -3.09
C VAL A 323 19.30 14.57 -3.84
N ALA A 324 20.59 14.81 -3.58
CA ALA A 324 21.67 14.04 -4.19
C ALA A 324 21.59 12.54 -3.84
N ARG A 325 21.31 12.19 -2.58
CA ARG A 325 21.09 10.80 -2.15
C ARG A 325 19.90 10.16 -2.85
N LYS A 326 18.79 10.90 -2.98
CA LYS A 326 17.60 10.46 -3.71
C LYS A 326 17.93 10.20 -5.18
N ARG A 327 18.58 11.13 -5.87
CA ARG A 327 19.00 10.97 -7.26
C ARG A 327 19.87 9.73 -7.44
N LEU A 328 20.90 9.56 -6.59
CA LEU A 328 21.79 8.41 -6.64
C LEU A 328 21.06 7.08 -6.40
N ALA A 329 20.16 7.03 -5.41
CA ALA A 329 19.34 5.86 -5.13
C ALA A 329 18.44 5.51 -6.32
N GLY A 330 17.80 6.49 -6.93
CA GLY A 330 16.94 6.32 -8.11
C GLY A 330 17.70 5.75 -9.32
N GLN A 331 18.91 6.26 -9.59
CA GLN A 331 19.78 5.77 -10.66
C GLN A 331 20.23 4.32 -10.42
N LYS A 332 20.57 3.97 -9.17
CA LYS A 332 20.97 2.61 -8.79
C LYS A 332 19.84 1.60 -8.95
N VAL A 333 18.64 1.94 -8.48
CA VAL A 333 17.45 1.08 -8.61
C VAL A 333 17.08 0.83 -10.07
N LYS A 334 17.39 1.78 -10.97
CA LYS A 334 17.17 1.66 -12.42
C LYS A 334 18.34 1.11 -13.19
N ARG A 335 19.33 0.53 -12.49
CA ARG A 335 20.52 -0.11 -13.08
C ARG A 335 21.21 0.79 -14.11
N GLU A 336 21.21 2.10 -13.86
CA GLU A 336 21.92 3.05 -14.70
C GLU A 336 23.43 2.77 -14.62
N ARG A 337 24.12 2.87 -15.77
CA ARG A 337 25.52 2.45 -15.88
C ARG A 337 26.41 3.17 -14.87
N PHE A 338 27.47 2.50 -14.43
CA PHE A 338 28.40 2.96 -13.39
C PHE A 338 28.96 4.38 -13.59
N ARG A 339 29.20 4.82 -14.85
CA ARG A 339 29.65 6.20 -15.15
C ARG A 339 28.66 7.28 -14.67
N VAL A 340 27.37 6.96 -14.57
CA VAL A 340 26.30 7.86 -14.09
C VAL A 340 26.33 7.99 -12.55
N GLN A 341 27.23 7.31 -11.83
CA GLN A 341 27.40 7.44 -10.38
C GLN A 341 28.71 8.16 -10.01
N GLU A 342 29.59 8.45 -10.99
CA GLU A 342 30.84 9.18 -10.76
C GLU A 342 30.60 10.60 -10.27
N TRP A 343 29.54 11.27 -10.77
CA TRP A 343 29.18 12.62 -10.34
C TRP A 343 29.04 12.72 -8.82
N TYR A 344 28.45 11.70 -8.17
CA TYR A 344 28.27 11.71 -6.71
C TYR A 344 29.61 11.54 -5.99
N GLN A 345 30.53 10.72 -6.52
CA GLN A 345 31.87 10.59 -5.96
C GLN A 345 32.69 11.87 -6.16
N LYS A 346 32.54 12.55 -7.30
CA LYS A 346 33.22 13.81 -7.65
C LYS A 346 32.64 15.01 -6.90
N SER A 347 31.39 14.95 -6.46
CA SER A 347 30.73 16.01 -5.68
C SER A 347 31.42 16.31 -4.34
N LYS A 348 32.28 15.41 -3.85
CA LYS A 348 32.94 15.50 -2.53
C LYS A 348 31.95 15.69 -1.38
N LEU A 349 30.71 15.20 -1.55
CA LEU A 349 29.75 15.08 -0.46
C LEU A 349 30.22 13.98 0.49
N LEU A 350 30.97 14.39 1.52
CA LEU A 350 31.52 13.50 2.52
C LEU A 350 30.74 13.64 3.83
N TRP A 351 30.46 12.50 4.44
CA TRP A 351 29.78 12.39 5.72
C TRP A 351 30.67 11.66 6.73
N PRO A 352 30.58 11.97 8.03
CA PRO A 352 31.18 11.14 9.06
C PRO A 352 30.83 9.67 8.85
N ASP A 353 31.84 8.81 8.75
CA ASP A 353 31.66 7.37 8.64
C ASP A 353 30.93 6.91 9.90
N ASP A 354 29.81 6.23 9.71
CA ASP A 354 28.96 5.81 10.82
C ASP A 354 29.69 4.87 11.82
N ARG A 355 30.85 4.31 11.43
CA ARG A 355 31.72 3.47 12.27
C ARG A 355 32.87 4.25 12.91
N ASN A 356 33.28 5.36 12.31
CA ASN A 356 34.30 6.25 12.86
C ASN A 356 34.00 7.69 12.43
N PRO A 357 33.37 8.50 13.29
CA PRO A 357 33.00 9.87 12.97
C PRO A 357 34.17 10.78 12.54
N ASN A 358 35.41 10.39 12.85
CA ASN A 358 36.62 11.11 12.45
C ASN A 358 37.05 10.84 10.99
N LEU A 359 36.43 9.86 10.32
CA LEU A 359 36.66 9.57 8.90
C LEU A 359 35.50 10.12 8.08
N LEU A 360 35.78 10.92 7.06
CA LEU A 360 34.77 11.44 6.14
C LEU A 360 34.72 10.57 4.87
N ARG A 361 33.54 10.04 4.52
CA ARG A 361 33.33 9.20 3.33
C ARG A 361 32.06 9.57 2.58
N PRO A 362 31.98 9.32 1.26
CA PRO A 362 30.73 9.47 0.53
C PRO A 362 29.65 8.55 1.08
N TRP A 363 28.41 9.03 1.13
CA TRP A 363 27.27 8.19 1.50
C TRP A 363 27.13 7.02 0.52
N HIS A 364 26.88 5.84 1.06
CA HIS A 364 26.60 4.66 0.27
C HIS A 364 25.10 4.30 0.36
N SER A 365 24.47 4.13 -0.79
CA SER A 365 23.09 3.65 -0.83
C SER A 365 22.92 2.24 -0.25
N GLY A 366 23.99 1.44 -0.18
CA GLY A 366 23.90 -0.01 -0.01
C GLY A 366 23.29 -0.70 -1.24
N LYS A 367 22.99 -2.00 -1.10
CA LYS A 367 22.21 -2.73 -2.12
C LYS A 367 20.75 -2.32 -2.02
N MET A 368 20.17 -1.93 -3.15
CA MET A 368 18.75 -1.62 -3.28
C MET A 368 18.16 -2.51 -4.34
N GLU A 369 17.03 -3.13 -4.03
CA GLU A 369 16.32 -3.97 -4.98
C GLU A 369 15.26 -3.15 -5.72
N SER A 370 15.16 -3.38 -7.02
CA SER A 370 14.19 -2.72 -7.89
C SER A 370 12.88 -3.48 -7.94
N TRP A 371 11.75 -2.76 -7.86
CA TRP A 371 10.43 -3.33 -8.12
C TRP A 371 10.34 -3.98 -9.50
N VAL A 372 11.03 -3.43 -10.51
CA VAL A 372 11.09 -4.04 -11.84
C VAL A 372 11.86 -5.37 -11.80
N LEU A 373 12.91 -5.49 -10.99
CA LEU A 373 13.65 -6.74 -10.84
C LEU A 373 12.78 -7.81 -10.16
N LYS A 374 12.01 -7.43 -9.13
CA LYS A 374 11.05 -8.33 -8.49
C LYS A 374 9.96 -8.79 -9.47
N PHE A 375 9.42 -7.88 -10.27
CA PHE A 375 8.50 -8.19 -11.37
C PHE A 375 9.13 -9.13 -12.40
N GLN A 376 10.39 -8.90 -12.82
CA GLN A 376 11.11 -9.81 -13.72
C GLN A 376 11.23 -11.22 -13.12
N ARG A 377 11.50 -11.34 -11.81
CA ARG A 377 11.50 -12.65 -11.13
C ARG A 377 10.13 -13.30 -11.09
N PHE A 378 9.07 -12.52 -10.89
CA PHE A 378 7.68 -13.00 -10.96
C PHE A 378 7.37 -13.61 -12.34
N LEU A 379 7.84 -12.99 -13.43
CA LEU A 379 7.68 -13.52 -14.79
C LEU A 379 8.54 -14.77 -15.12
N GLY A 380 9.28 -15.33 -14.16
CA GLY A 380 10.20 -16.45 -14.40
C GLY A 380 11.65 -16.05 -14.71
N GLY A 381 12.01 -14.77 -14.52
CA GLY A 381 13.37 -14.26 -14.57
C GLY A 381 13.96 -14.15 -15.98
N LYS A 382 14.41 -15.28 -16.54
CA LYS A 382 15.04 -15.36 -17.87
C LYS A 382 14.15 -15.97 -18.94
N ASP A 383 12.92 -16.34 -18.58
CA ASP A 383 12.00 -16.98 -19.50
C ASP A 383 11.46 -15.98 -20.54
N SER A 384 11.96 -16.07 -21.76
CA SER A 384 11.48 -15.27 -22.89
C SER A 384 10.15 -15.78 -23.47
N GLN A 385 9.68 -16.96 -23.06
CA GLN A 385 8.41 -17.54 -23.52
C GLN A 385 7.21 -16.91 -22.83
N HIS A 386 7.40 -16.18 -21.73
CA HIS A 386 6.30 -15.50 -21.07
C HIS A 386 5.64 -14.48 -22.03
N PRO A 387 4.30 -14.49 -22.21
CA PRO A 387 3.60 -13.65 -23.20
C PRO A 387 3.95 -12.16 -23.13
N TYR A 388 4.17 -11.65 -21.91
CA TYR A 388 4.64 -10.29 -21.65
C TYR A 388 5.84 -9.83 -22.50
N TYR A 389 6.82 -10.73 -22.74
CA TYR A 389 8.04 -10.39 -23.49
C TYR A 389 7.87 -10.49 -25.00
N ARG A 390 6.78 -11.10 -25.50
CA ARG A 390 6.54 -11.28 -26.95
C ARG A 390 7.76 -11.89 -27.69
N GLY A 391 8.40 -12.88 -27.08
CA GLY A 391 9.57 -13.57 -27.63
C GLY A 391 10.90 -12.81 -27.50
N LEU A 392 10.91 -11.58 -26.95
CA LEU A 392 12.14 -10.84 -26.69
C LEU A 392 12.88 -11.43 -25.48
N SER A 393 14.20 -11.49 -25.56
CA SER A 393 15.02 -11.86 -24.41
C SER A 393 14.89 -10.81 -23.30
N PRO A 394 14.57 -11.22 -22.04
CA PRO A 394 14.46 -10.28 -20.92
C PRO A 394 15.69 -9.40 -20.69
N GLN A 395 16.87 -9.87 -21.10
CA GLN A 395 18.15 -9.15 -20.97
C GLN A 395 18.26 -7.92 -21.89
N LYS A 396 17.46 -7.87 -22.96
CA LYS A 396 17.41 -6.73 -23.89
C LYS A 396 16.45 -5.62 -23.41
N VAL A 397 15.63 -5.91 -22.40
CA VAL A 397 14.60 -5.02 -21.88
C VAL A 397 15.14 -4.29 -20.67
N THR A 398 14.92 -2.98 -20.65
CA THR A 398 15.40 -2.08 -19.59
C THR A 398 14.25 -1.40 -18.88
N GLU A 399 14.50 -0.72 -17.78
CA GLU A 399 13.46 0.05 -17.09
C GLU A 399 13.14 1.36 -17.80
N ALA A 400 11.88 1.79 -17.67
CA ALA A 400 11.51 3.18 -17.88
C ALA A 400 12.24 4.06 -16.87
N ARG A 401 12.86 5.15 -17.36
CA ARG A 401 13.58 6.13 -16.54
C ARG A 401 12.81 7.43 -16.36
N ARG A 402 12.06 7.85 -17.37
CA ARG A 402 11.33 9.13 -17.42
C ARG A 402 9.85 8.91 -17.75
N MET A 403 9.04 9.93 -17.46
CA MET A 403 7.60 9.92 -17.75
C MET A 403 7.31 9.81 -19.24
N GLU A 404 8.10 10.50 -20.07
CA GLU A 404 8.01 10.45 -21.52
C GLU A 404 8.14 9.03 -22.07
N GLU A 405 9.09 8.23 -21.55
CA GLU A 405 9.30 6.86 -21.98
C GLU A 405 8.06 5.97 -21.74
N ILE A 406 7.30 6.23 -20.67
CA ILE A 406 6.03 5.53 -20.39
C ILE A 406 4.95 6.04 -21.36
N GLY A 407 4.82 7.36 -21.50
CA GLY A 407 3.82 7.98 -22.38
C GLY A 407 4.06 7.73 -23.87
N ASN A 408 5.27 7.35 -24.27
CA ASN A 408 5.61 6.97 -25.64
C ASN A 408 4.78 5.77 -26.14
N SER A 409 4.30 4.92 -25.22
CA SER A 409 3.41 3.81 -25.56
C SER A 409 1.95 4.24 -25.78
N THR A 410 1.58 5.48 -25.44
CA THR A 410 0.19 5.97 -25.42
C THR A 410 0.05 7.45 -25.82
N ASN A 411 0.60 7.83 -26.98
CA ASN A 411 0.45 9.17 -27.56
C ASN A 411 0.72 10.31 -26.54
N ASP A 412 1.81 10.21 -25.77
CA ASP A 412 2.23 11.18 -24.75
C ASP A 412 1.38 11.22 -23.47
N PHE A 413 0.34 10.39 -23.33
CA PHE A 413 -0.45 10.30 -22.11
C PHE A 413 0.04 9.19 -21.21
N VAL A 414 -0.01 9.44 -19.91
CA VAL A 414 0.24 8.45 -18.86
C VAL A 414 -0.92 8.48 -17.88
N ALA A 415 -0.98 7.48 -17.01
CA ALA A 415 -1.91 7.47 -15.90
C ALA A 415 -1.20 7.24 -14.58
N PHE A 416 -1.58 8.02 -13.58
CA PHE A 416 -1.19 7.85 -12.20
C PHE A 416 -2.28 7.05 -11.48
N ILE A 417 -1.93 5.89 -10.92
CA ILE A 417 -2.84 5.03 -10.16
C ILE A 417 -2.41 5.09 -8.70
N TYR A 418 -3.35 5.40 -7.81
CA TYR A 418 -3.17 5.24 -6.37
C TYR A 418 -4.27 4.32 -5.80
N ALA A 419 -3.87 3.16 -5.28
CA ALA A 419 -4.77 2.23 -4.59
C ALA A 419 -4.42 2.10 -3.10
N ASP A 420 -5.44 1.88 -2.27
CA ASP A 420 -5.35 1.88 -0.80
C ASP A 420 -6.38 0.91 -0.20
N GLY A 421 -5.96 0.14 0.81
CA GLY A 421 -6.72 -0.94 1.42
C GLY A 421 -7.97 -0.52 2.21
N ASN A 422 -9.07 -1.23 2.00
CA ASN A 422 -10.33 -1.02 2.71
C ASN A 422 -10.40 -1.88 3.98
N ASN A 423 -10.91 -1.28 5.06
CA ASN A 423 -11.22 -1.96 6.32
C ASN A 423 -10.02 -2.63 7.06
N MET A 424 -8.77 -2.29 6.72
CA MET A 424 -7.57 -2.85 7.37
C MET A 424 -7.56 -2.62 8.89
N GLY A 425 -7.77 -1.37 9.33
CA GLY A 425 -7.79 -1.04 10.76
C GLY A 425 -8.89 -1.75 11.56
N GLY A 426 -10.06 -1.96 10.93
CA GLY A 426 -11.16 -2.70 11.56
C GLY A 426 -10.87 -4.19 11.72
N TYR A 427 -10.06 -4.78 10.84
CA TYR A 427 -9.58 -6.16 10.96
C TYR A 427 -8.45 -6.29 11.98
N ILE A 428 -7.48 -5.36 11.97
CA ILE A 428 -6.37 -5.33 12.93
C ILE A 428 -6.87 -5.33 14.38
N GLN A 429 -7.97 -4.61 14.66
CA GLN A 429 -8.58 -4.57 15.99
C GLN A 429 -9.07 -5.92 16.51
N LYS A 430 -9.19 -6.95 15.67
CA LYS A 430 -9.65 -8.30 16.03
C LYS A 430 -8.51 -9.31 16.15
N ILE A 431 -7.28 -8.94 15.78
CA ILE A 431 -6.10 -9.80 15.84
C ILE A 431 -5.68 -10.00 17.29
N LYS A 432 -5.58 -11.25 17.77
CA LYS A 432 -5.40 -11.57 19.20
C LYS A 432 -3.97 -11.93 19.57
N THR A 433 -3.15 -12.36 18.62
CA THR A 433 -1.79 -12.83 18.89
C THR A 433 -0.74 -12.15 18.02
N ALA A 434 0.51 -12.12 18.51
CA ALA A 434 1.65 -11.67 17.73
C ALA A 434 1.85 -12.49 16.45
N GLN A 435 1.53 -13.78 16.48
CA GLN A 435 1.61 -14.66 15.32
C GLN A 435 0.59 -14.28 14.24
N GLU A 436 -0.68 -14.06 14.62
CA GLU A 436 -1.70 -13.56 13.69
C GLU A 436 -1.34 -12.18 13.12
N TYR A 437 -0.70 -11.29 13.90
CA TYR A 437 -0.19 -10.01 13.40
C TYR A 437 0.88 -10.21 12.31
N ARG A 438 1.81 -11.14 12.52
CA ARG A 438 2.85 -11.49 11.54
C ARG A 438 2.24 -12.06 10.27
N GLU A 439 1.33 -13.02 10.40
CA GLU A 439 0.64 -13.66 9.27
C GLU A 439 -0.18 -12.66 8.48
N PHE A 440 -1.00 -11.85 9.15
CA PHE A 440 -1.77 -10.78 8.53
C PHE A 440 -0.88 -9.83 7.74
N SER A 441 0.21 -9.34 8.36
CA SER A 441 1.17 -8.45 7.70
C SER A 441 1.80 -9.06 6.45
N LYS A 442 2.14 -10.35 6.49
CA LYS A 442 2.66 -11.11 5.35
C LYS A 442 1.61 -11.29 4.25
N HIS A 443 0.41 -11.75 4.60
CA HIS A 443 -0.69 -11.98 3.67
C HIS A 443 -1.07 -10.71 2.91
N ILE A 444 -1.16 -9.57 3.58
CA ILE A 444 -1.45 -8.29 2.94
C ILE A 444 -0.30 -7.87 2.01
N SER A 445 0.95 -7.94 2.48
CA SER A 445 2.11 -7.61 1.64
C SER A 445 2.18 -8.47 0.37
N ASP A 446 1.95 -9.78 0.49
CA ASP A 446 1.96 -10.71 -0.62
C ASP A 446 0.78 -10.46 -1.58
N ALA A 447 -0.43 -10.24 -1.05
CA ALA A 447 -1.61 -9.94 -1.87
C ALA A 447 -1.43 -8.67 -2.68
N THR A 448 -0.91 -7.60 -2.08
CA THR A 448 -0.64 -6.33 -2.74
C THR A 448 0.46 -6.47 -3.80
N GLU A 449 1.58 -7.14 -3.49
CA GLU A 449 2.66 -7.34 -4.46
C GLU A 449 2.21 -8.22 -5.65
N GLN A 450 1.53 -9.33 -5.38
CA GLN A 450 1.06 -10.26 -6.41
C GLN A 450 -0.02 -9.64 -7.31
N SER A 451 -0.97 -8.90 -6.73
CA SER A 451 -2.02 -8.23 -7.51
C SER A 451 -1.46 -7.21 -8.50
N VAL A 452 -0.47 -6.41 -8.08
CA VAL A 452 0.23 -5.46 -8.96
C VAL A 452 0.93 -6.20 -10.10
N TYR A 453 1.71 -7.24 -9.79
CA TYR A 453 2.46 -7.95 -10.83
C TYR A 453 1.56 -8.69 -11.81
N ARG A 454 0.48 -9.32 -11.34
CA ARG A 454 -0.51 -9.96 -12.22
C ARG A 454 -1.18 -8.95 -13.13
N ALA A 455 -1.58 -7.78 -12.60
CA ALA A 455 -2.18 -6.73 -13.40
C ALA A 455 -1.23 -6.18 -14.47
N LEU A 456 0.04 -5.91 -14.12
CA LEU A 456 1.04 -5.45 -15.08
C LEU A 456 1.36 -6.53 -16.13
N ALA A 457 1.46 -7.80 -15.73
CA ALA A 457 1.73 -8.91 -16.64
C ALA A 457 0.57 -9.20 -17.60
N LYS A 458 -0.68 -8.97 -17.14
CA LYS A 458 -1.90 -9.19 -17.92
C LYS A 458 -2.14 -8.10 -18.96
N HIS A 459 -1.93 -6.84 -18.60
CA HIS A 459 -2.35 -5.70 -19.43
C HIS A 459 -1.23 -4.98 -20.16
N LEU A 460 0.03 -5.21 -19.77
CA LEU A 460 1.18 -4.59 -20.42
C LEU A 460 2.02 -5.62 -21.15
N ALA A 461 2.81 -5.12 -22.10
CA ALA A 461 3.90 -5.84 -22.73
C ALA A 461 5.11 -4.92 -22.83
N VAL A 462 6.26 -5.48 -23.20
CA VAL A 462 7.45 -4.67 -23.48
C VAL A 462 7.21 -3.72 -24.65
N HIS A 463 7.74 -2.50 -24.56
CA HIS A 463 7.56 -1.42 -25.54
C HIS A 463 8.90 -0.99 -26.13
N LYS A 464 8.95 -0.69 -27.42
CA LYS A 464 10.14 -0.16 -28.09
C LYS A 464 9.99 1.36 -28.19
N LEU A 465 10.98 2.09 -27.66
CA LEU A 465 10.97 3.55 -27.69
C LEU A 465 11.21 4.09 -29.10
N GLU A 466 10.40 5.05 -29.52
CA GLU A 466 10.49 5.70 -30.83
C GLU A 466 10.22 7.20 -30.73
N LYS A 467 11.06 8.04 -31.35
CA LYS A 467 10.82 9.48 -31.52
C LYS A 467 10.64 10.21 -30.18
N LEU A 468 11.53 9.96 -29.22
CA LEU A 468 11.56 10.72 -27.97
C LEU A 468 11.84 12.21 -28.25
N LYS A 469 11.20 13.11 -27.50
CA LYS A 469 11.22 14.57 -27.74
C LYS A 469 12.08 15.31 -26.73
N GLU A 470 12.32 14.75 -25.54
CA GLU A 470 13.21 15.34 -24.56
C GLU A 470 14.69 15.05 -24.93
N PRO A 471 15.57 16.07 -24.97
CA PRO A 471 16.99 15.90 -25.32
C PRO A 471 17.70 14.83 -24.47
N ASP A 472 17.33 14.75 -23.19
CA ASP A 472 17.92 13.78 -22.25
C ASP A 472 17.47 12.33 -22.50
N SER A 473 16.35 12.15 -23.23
CA SER A 473 15.74 10.86 -23.54
C SER A 473 16.17 10.33 -24.90
N GLU A 474 16.50 11.20 -25.85
CA GLU A 474 16.84 10.86 -27.26
C GLU A 474 17.87 9.74 -27.40
N SER A 475 18.88 9.71 -26.52
CA SER A 475 19.91 8.66 -26.50
C SER A 475 19.40 7.23 -26.27
N ARG A 476 18.11 7.07 -25.92
CA ARG A 476 17.44 5.79 -25.68
C ARG A 476 16.44 5.39 -26.77
N ASP A 477 16.35 6.13 -27.86
CA ASP A 477 15.56 5.71 -29.02
C ASP A 477 15.96 4.28 -29.47
N GLY A 478 14.94 3.48 -29.80
CA GLY A 478 15.08 2.08 -30.20
C GLY A 478 15.30 1.09 -29.05
N LYS A 479 15.41 1.52 -27.78
CA LYS A 479 15.51 0.62 -26.62
C LYS A 479 14.17 -0.02 -26.29
N TRP A 480 14.21 -1.26 -25.83
CA TRP A 480 13.06 -1.95 -25.26
C TRP A 480 12.95 -1.68 -23.77
N ILE A 481 11.74 -1.36 -23.31
CA ILE A 481 11.45 -1.06 -21.92
C ILE A 481 10.26 -1.83 -21.38
N HIS A 482 10.23 -1.93 -20.05
CA HIS A 482 8.99 -2.14 -19.29
C HIS A 482 8.26 -0.79 -19.17
N PRO A 483 7.09 -0.60 -19.81
CA PRO A 483 6.44 0.72 -19.90
C PRO A 483 5.63 1.04 -18.63
N PHE A 484 6.26 1.01 -17.46
CA PHE A 484 5.63 1.38 -16.20
C PHE A 484 6.65 1.84 -15.17
N GLU A 485 6.18 2.57 -14.16
CA GLU A 485 6.90 2.85 -12.93
C GLU A 485 6.08 2.37 -11.74
N ILE A 486 6.70 1.56 -10.87
CA ILE A 486 6.19 1.29 -9.53
C ILE A 486 6.88 2.29 -8.58
N VAL A 487 6.12 3.25 -8.05
CA VAL A 487 6.66 4.24 -7.12
C VAL A 487 6.74 3.66 -5.71
N THR A 488 5.68 2.99 -5.26
CA THR A 488 5.66 2.27 -3.98
C THR A 488 4.65 1.13 -3.99
N ILE A 489 4.98 0.04 -3.30
CA ILE A 489 4.07 -1.03 -2.86
C ILE A 489 4.33 -1.20 -1.36
N GLY A 490 3.49 -0.60 -0.52
CA GLY A 490 3.72 -0.51 0.92
C GLY A 490 2.55 -1.06 1.70
N GLY A 491 2.65 -2.30 2.18
CA GLY A 491 1.56 -2.95 2.93
C GLY A 491 0.30 -3.04 2.07
N ASP A 492 -0.64 -2.12 2.27
CA ASP A 492 -1.91 -1.97 1.56
C ASP A 492 -1.99 -0.74 0.63
N ASP A 493 -0.94 0.09 0.56
CA ASP A 493 -0.84 1.27 -0.32
C ASP A 493 -0.05 0.95 -1.60
N VAL A 494 -0.57 1.32 -2.78
CA VAL A 494 0.06 1.10 -4.09
C VAL A 494 0.05 2.37 -4.93
N VAL A 495 1.22 2.77 -5.45
CA VAL A 495 1.33 3.91 -6.38
C VAL A 495 2.09 3.50 -7.64
N LEU A 496 1.44 3.67 -8.79
CA LEU A 496 1.93 3.26 -10.10
C LEU A 496 1.78 4.38 -11.12
N ILE A 497 2.67 4.38 -12.11
CA ILE A 497 2.52 5.18 -13.33
C ILE A 497 2.58 4.22 -14.51
N VAL A 498 1.54 4.24 -15.34
CA VAL A 498 1.34 3.28 -16.44
C VAL A 498 0.86 4.01 -17.70
N PRO A 499 0.83 3.34 -18.87
CA PRO A 499 0.27 3.89 -20.08
C PRO A 499 -1.24 4.15 -19.93
N ALA A 500 -1.73 5.23 -20.54
CA ALA A 500 -3.10 5.71 -20.32
C ALA A 500 -4.20 4.75 -20.78
N ASN A 501 -3.98 4.04 -21.89
CA ASN A 501 -4.92 3.07 -22.49
C ASN A 501 -5.24 1.87 -21.57
N GLN A 502 -4.27 1.43 -20.77
CA GLN A 502 -4.40 0.25 -19.91
C GLN A 502 -4.70 0.61 -18.44
N ALA A 503 -4.72 1.89 -18.10
CA ALA A 503 -4.73 2.36 -16.71
C ALA A 503 -5.91 1.84 -15.88
N LEU A 504 -7.13 1.97 -16.41
CA LEU A 504 -8.34 1.51 -15.72
C LEU A 504 -8.43 -0.02 -15.64
N ALA A 505 -7.97 -0.72 -16.68
CA ALA A 505 -7.94 -2.18 -16.69
C ALA A 505 -6.94 -2.72 -15.65
N ILE A 506 -5.78 -2.06 -15.53
CA ILE A 506 -4.78 -2.34 -14.49
C ILE A 506 -5.35 -2.08 -13.11
N ALA A 507 -5.95 -0.90 -12.87
CA ALA A 507 -6.56 -0.57 -11.57
C ALA A 507 -7.65 -1.57 -11.18
N HIS A 508 -8.52 -1.95 -12.12
CA HIS A 508 -9.53 -2.99 -11.93
C HIS A 508 -8.91 -4.33 -11.52
N THR A 509 -7.93 -4.83 -12.29
CA THR A 509 -7.30 -6.12 -12.01
C THR A 509 -6.52 -6.12 -10.70
N ILE A 510 -5.87 -5.01 -10.34
CA ILE A 510 -5.21 -4.87 -9.03
C ILE A 510 -6.22 -5.11 -7.89
N CYS A 511 -7.38 -4.45 -7.93
CA CYS A 511 -8.40 -4.60 -6.90
C CYS A 511 -9.01 -6.01 -6.86
N VAL A 512 -9.31 -6.61 -8.02
CA VAL A 512 -9.88 -7.96 -8.11
C VAL A 512 -8.89 -9.02 -7.61
N GLU A 513 -7.65 -8.99 -8.10
CA GLU A 513 -6.61 -9.96 -7.71
C GLU A 513 -6.28 -9.88 -6.23
N PHE A 514 -6.36 -8.68 -5.63
CA PHE A 514 -6.19 -8.51 -4.19
C PHE A 514 -7.25 -9.28 -3.40
N GLU A 515 -8.53 -9.12 -3.75
CA GLU A 515 -9.64 -9.83 -3.11
C GLU A 515 -9.56 -11.35 -3.34
N GLU A 516 -9.28 -11.78 -4.56
CA GLU A 516 -9.15 -13.20 -4.92
C GLU A 516 -7.97 -13.87 -4.23
N PHE A 517 -6.82 -13.20 -4.15
CA PHE A 517 -5.64 -13.72 -3.46
C PHE A 517 -5.97 -13.97 -1.99
N LEU A 518 -6.52 -12.96 -1.29
CA LEU A 518 -6.88 -13.09 0.13
C LEU A 518 -7.95 -14.17 0.36
N CYS A 519 -8.95 -14.28 -0.51
CA CYS A 519 -9.99 -15.32 -0.40
C CYS A 519 -9.43 -16.75 -0.56
N ASN A 520 -8.24 -16.92 -1.12
CA ASN A 520 -7.61 -18.21 -1.35
C ASN A 520 -6.52 -18.55 -0.31
N ILE A 521 -6.19 -17.63 0.58
CA ILE A 521 -5.27 -17.88 1.70
C ILE A 521 -5.97 -18.76 2.74
N LYS A 522 -5.24 -19.77 3.20
CA LYS A 522 -5.61 -20.56 4.36
C LYS A 522 -4.70 -20.26 5.54
N ASP A 523 -5.27 -20.23 6.74
CA ASP A 523 -4.49 -20.16 7.98
C ASP A 523 -3.96 -21.54 8.40
N ALA A 524 -3.28 -21.59 9.55
CA ALA A 524 -2.72 -22.81 10.12
C ALA A 524 -3.78 -23.88 10.43
N ASP A 525 -5.03 -23.47 10.66
CA ASP A 525 -6.18 -24.33 10.94
C ASP A 525 -6.95 -24.71 9.66
N ASN A 526 -6.38 -24.41 8.47
CA ASN A 526 -6.95 -24.69 7.16
C ASN A 526 -8.30 -23.98 6.92
N GLN A 527 -8.56 -22.87 7.60
CA GLN A 527 -9.71 -21.99 7.41
C GLN A 527 -9.36 -20.83 6.47
N TYR A 528 -10.38 -20.12 5.97
CA TYR A 528 -10.21 -18.97 5.08
C TYR A 528 -10.49 -17.65 5.84
N PRO A 529 -9.50 -17.07 6.54
CA PRO A 529 -9.73 -15.98 7.50
C PRO A 529 -10.28 -14.70 6.86
N TYR A 530 -10.14 -14.53 5.56
CA TYR A 530 -10.57 -13.35 4.81
C TYR A 530 -11.88 -13.53 4.03
N ARG A 531 -12.49 -14.72 4.00
CA ARG A 531 -13.81 -14.90 3.36
C ARG A 531 -14.91 -14.35 4.25
N LEU A 532 -15.93 -13.76 3.65
CA LEU A 532 -17.17 -13.41 4.35
C LEU A 532 -17.92 -14.68 4.70
N ASP A 533 -18.45 -14.71 5.92
CA ASP A 533 -19.21 -15.84 6.47
C ASP A 533 -20.72 -15.54 6.54
N ASP A 534 -21.14 -14.37 6.05
CA ASP A 534 -22.52 -13.87 6.08
C ASP A 534 -23.16 -14.01 4.69
N ASP A 535 -23.90 -15.10 4.49
CA ASP A 535 -24.55 -15.43 3.21
C ASP A 535 -25.57 -14.37 2.77
N ASP A 536 -26.25 -13.71 3.72
CA ASP A 536 -27.22 -12.64 3.42
C ASP A 536 -26.50 -11.40 2.88
N ALA A 537 -25.40 -10.99 3.52
CA ALA A 537 -24.57 -9.90 3.03
C ALA A 537 -23.99 -10.20 1.63
N ILE A 538 -23.54 -11.44 1.39
CA ILE A 538 -23.03 -11.87 0.08
C ILE A 538 -24.14 -11.78 -0.99
N ALA A 539 -25.35 -12.24 -0.69
CA ALA A 539 -26.48 -12.22 -1.63
C ALA A 539 -26.97 -10.80 -1.95
N LYS A 540 -26.97 -9.90 -0.97
CA LYS A 540 -27.33 -8.48 -1.15
C LYS A 540 -26.32 -7.69 -1.97
N SER A 541 -25.05 -8.08 -1.91
CA SER A 541 -23.94 -7.31 -2.49
C SER A 541 -24.08 -7.01 -3.99
N VAL A 542 -24.71 -7.91 -4.76
CA VAL A 542 -24.90 -7.75 -6.22
C VAL A 542 -25.91 -6.66 -6.59
N GLN A 543 -26.79 -6.26 -5.66
CA GLN A 543 -27.88 -5.33 -5.92
C GLN A 543 -27.44 -3.86 -6.01
N CYS A 544 -26.20 -3.57 -5.58
CA CYS A 544 -25.67 -2.20 -5.63
C CYS A 544 -25.20 -1.78 -7.02
N HIS A 545 -25.05 -2.72 -7.96
CA HIS A 545 -24.47 -2.45 -9.27
C HIS A 545 -25.49 -1.80 -10.22
N ARG A 546 -25.06 -0.71 -10.86
CA ARG A 546 -25.80 -0.06 -11.95
C ARG A 546 -25.68 -0.83 -13.26
N TYR A 547 -24.59 -1.57 -13.43
CA TYR A 547 -24.33 -2.39 -14.60
C TYR A 547 -25.08 -3.71 -14.53
N ALA A 548 -25.84 -4.02 -15.58
CA ALA A 548 -26.59 -5.26 -15.77
C ALA A 548 -26.27 -5.86 -17.15
N GLY A 549 -24.98 -6.14 -17.38
CA GLY A 549 -24.48 -6.76 -18.61
C GLY A 549 -24.98 -8.19 -18.83
N SER A 550 -24.45 -8.82 -19.89
CA SER A 550 -24.85 -10.17 -20.31
C SER A 550 -24.58 -11.25 -19.25
N GLU A 551 -23.55 -11.05 -18.43
CA GLU A 551 -23.21 -11.92 -17.30
C GLU A 551 -23.58 -11.26 -15.96
N PRO A 552 -24.17 -11.99 -14.99
CA PRO A 552 -24.43 -11.47 -13.65
C PRO A 552 -23.12 -11.07 -12.96
N ALA A 553 -23.13 -9.92 -12.30
CA ALA A 553 -22.00 -9.46 -11.50
C ALA A 553 -21.70 -10.45 -10.35
N PRO A 554 -20.42 -10.80 -10.11
CA PRO A 554 -20.07 -11.69 -9.00
C PRO A 554 -20.31 -11.00 -7.65
N PRO A 555 -20.80 -11.73 -6.64
CA PRO A 555 -20.99 -11.17 -5.30
C PRO A 555 -19.64 -10.89 -4.63
N ALA A 556 -19.60 -9.89 -3.75
CA ALA A 556 -18.44 -9.61 -2.91
C ALA A 556 -18.28 -10.71 -1.87
N ARG A 557 -17.09 -11.34 -1.81
CA ARG A 557 -16.81 -12.47 -0.90
C ARG A 557 -15.68 -12.23 0.09
N CYS A 558 -14.92 -11.14 -0.07
CA CYS A 558 -13.77 -10.85 0.78
C CYS A 558 -14.15 -9.88 1.91
N LYS A 559 -13.63 -10.11 3.12
CA LYS A 559 -13.74 -9.21 4.29
C LYS A 559 -12.93 -7.92 4.11
N LEU A 560 -11.93 -7.95 3.22
CA LEU A 560 -11.00 -6.88 2.91
C LEU A 560 -11.01 -6.64 1.40
N SER A 561 -10.84 -5.40 0.98
CA SER A 561 -10.79 -5.02 -0.42
C SER A 561 -9.83 -3.86 -0.62
N MET A 562 -9.71 -3.36 -1.85
CA MET A 562 -8.88 -2.20 -2.15
C MET A 562 -9.63 -1.24 -3.06
N SER A 563 -9.52 0.06 -2.82
CA SER A 563 -10.08 1.10 -3.68
C SER A 563 -8.99 1.88 -4.39
N ALA A 564 -9.26 2.35 -5.61
CA ALA A 564 -8.26 3.04 -6.43
C ALA A 564 -8.75 4.38 -7.01
N GLY A 565 -7.82 5.32 -7.14
CA GLY A 565 -7.98 6.58 -7.87
C GLY A 565 -7.05 6.62 -9.07
N VAL A 566 -7.58 6.95 -10.26
CA VAL A 566 -6.81 6.99 -11.52
C VAL A 566 -6.88 8.36 -12.17
N VAL A 567 -5.73 8.97 -12.44
CA VAL A 567 -5.63 10.24 -13.18
C VAL A 567 -4.92 10.00 -14.49
N ILE A 568 -5.59 10.28 -15.61
CA ILE A 568 -4.99 10.25 -16.94
C ILE A 568 -4.58 11.68 -17.30
N SER A 569 -3.33 11.88 -17.74
CA SER A 569 -2.81 13.20 -18.14
C SER A 569 -1.63 13.08 -19.11
N GLU A 570 -1.24 14.18 -19.76
CA GLU A 570 0.01 14.23 -20.52
C GLU A 570 1.24 14.00 -19.61
N TYR A 571 2.30 13.39 -20.14
CA TYR A 571 3.51 13.04 -19.38
C TYR A 571 4.24 14.26 -18.78
N LYS A 572 4.02 15.45 -19.32
CA LYS A 572 4.60 16.72 -18.85
C LYS A 572 3.85 17.32 -17.65
N THR A 573 2.68 16.78 -17.31
CA THR A 573 1.90 17.28 -16.18
C THR A 573 2.69 17.08 -14.88
N PRO A 574 2.85 18.11 -14.04
CA PRO A 574 3.63 17.98 -12.81
C PRO A 574 3.14 16.84 -11.91
N ILE A 575 4.06 15.98 -11.46
CA ILE A 575 3.75 14.75 -10.70
C ILE A 575 3.04 15.07 -9.38
N TYR A 576 3.44 16.13 -8.68
CA TYR A 576 2.78 16.54 -7.42
C TYR A 576 1.29 16.84 -7.62
N TYR A 577 0.92 17.36 -8.80
CA TYR A 577 -0.45 17.73 -9.11
C TYR A 577 -1.28 16.49 -9.45
N THR A 578 -0.78 15.60 -10.30
CA THR A 578 -1.45 14.33 -10.62
C THR A 578 -1.59 13.43 -9.38
N GLN A 579 -0.57 13.37 -8.53
CA GLN A 579 -0.63 12.67 -7.25
C GLN A 579 -1.73 13.21 -6.34
N LYS A 580 -1.85 14.54 -6.19
CA LYS A 580 -2.88 15.17 -5.36
C LYS A 580 -4.29 14.88 -5.88
N LEU A 581 -4.48 14.83 -7.20
CA LEU A 581 -5.75 14.45 -7.80
C LEU A 581 -6.05 12.97 -7.61
N ALA A 582 -5.07 12.08 -7.81
CA ALA A 582 -5.23 10.65 -7.61
C ALA A 582 -5.58 10.32 -6.15
N GLU A 583 -5.00 11.02 -5.18
CA GLU A 583 -5.36 10.89 -3.77
C GLU A 583 -6.80 11.32 -3.47
N GLN A 584 -7.30 12.39 -4.12
CA GLN A 584 -8.70 12.79 -3.99
C GLN A 584 -9.64 11.74 -4.58
N LEU A 585 -9.30 11.17 -5.74
CA LEU A 585 -10.08 10.12 -6.39
C LEU A 585 -10.07 8.83 -5.58
N MET A 586 -8.91 8.40 -5.04
CA MET A 586 -8.83 7.24 -4.16
C MET A 586 -9.73 7.42 -2.93
N LYS A 587 -9.70 8.61 -2.29
CA LYS A 587 -10.58 8.92 -1.16
C LYS A 587 -12.06 8.91 -1.55
N SER A 588 -12.40 9.39 -2.74
CA SER A 588 -13.75 9.36 -3.31
C SER A 588 -14.23 7.92 -3.53
N ALA A 589 -13.38 7.06 -4.12
CA ALA A 589 -13.65 5.63 -4.25
C ALA A 589 -13.86 4.96 -2.88
N LYS A 590 -12.96 5.18 -1.93
CA LYS A 590 -13.04 4.62 -0.56
C LYS A 590 -14.29 5.09 0.19
N LYS A 591 -14.73 6.32 -0.04
CA LYS A 591 -16.00 6.86 0.48
C LYS A 591 -17.18 6.05 -0.05
N MET A 592 -17.25 5.76 -1.36
CA MET A 592 -18.28 4.92 -1.95
C MET A 592 -18.25 3.50 -1.37
N ALA A 593 -17.07 2.85 -1.29
CA ALA A 593 -16.94 1.51 -0.72
C ALA A 593 -17.45 1.44 0.73
N LYS A 594 -17.09 2.45 1.55
CA LYS A 594 -17.58 2.55 2.94
C LYS A 594 -19.09 2.76 3.01
N THR A 595 -19.66 3.60 2.16
CA THR A 595 -21.11 3.82 2.09
C THR A 595 -21.84 2.52 1.74
N LEU A 596 -21.42 1.82 0.69
CA LEU A 596 -22.06 0.58 0.25
C LEU A 596 -21.92 -0.57 1.27
N LYS A 597 -20.79 -0.63 1.99
CA LYS A 597 -20.59 -1.60 3.08
C LYS A 597 -21.56 -1.38 4.24
N ASN A 598 -21.79 -0.12 4.60
CA ASN A 598 -22.62 0.26 5.74
C ASN A 598 -24.12 0.35 5.42
N ASP A 599 -24.48 0.26 4.14
CA ASP A 599 -25.87 0.25 3.70
C ASP A 599 -26.46 -1.17 3.87
N GLU A 600 -27.47 -1.30 4.74
CA GLU A 600 -28.12 -2.58 5.08
C GLU A 600 -28.76 -3.28 3.87
N ARG A 601 -29.03 -2.55 2.79
CA ARG A 601 -29.60 -3.10 1.55
C ARG A 601 -28.56 -3.83 0.71
N TYR A 602 -27.29 -3.46 0.82
CA TYR A 602 -26.23 -3.94 -0.07
C TYR A 602 -25.14 -4.70 0.67
N GLN A 603 -24.65 -4.18 1.80
CA GLN A 603 -23.54 -4.74 2.57
C GLN A 603 -22.34 -5.14 1.69
N TYR A 604 -22.04 -4.32 0.66
CA TYR A 604 -21.02 -4.62 -0.33
C TYR A 604 -19.62 -4.36 0.25
N HIS A 605 -18.79 -5.41 0.29
CA HIS A 605 -17.44 -5.36 0.86
C HIS A 605 -16.32 -5.22 -0.19
N GLY A 606 -16.66 -5.20 -1.48
CA GLY A 606 -15.69 -5.13 -2.57
C GLY A 606 -15.10 -3.74 -2.80
N GLY A 607 -14.09 -3.69 -3.65
CA GLY A 607 -13.38 -2.49 -4.05
C GLY A 607 -14.18 -1.56 -4.95
N THR A 608 -13.70 -0.34 -5.08
CA THR A 608 -14.28 0.69 -5.96
C THR A 608 -13.16 1.50 -6.62
N VAL A 609 -13.42 2.05 -7.79
CA VAL A 609 -12.45 2.85 -8.54
C VAL A 609 -13.08 4.16 -8.99
N ASP A 610 -12.37 5.26 -8.78
CA ASP A 610 -12.71 6.57 -9.31
C ASP A 610 -11.61 7.04 -10.27
N PHE A 611 -11.99 7.82 -11.28
CA PHE A 611 -11.02 8.32 -12.25
C PHE A 611 -11.33 9.72 -12.77
N LEU A 612 -10.30 10.33 -13.37
CA LEU A 612 -10.39 11.61 -14.06
C LEU A 612 -9.40 11.63 -15.23
N ALA A 613 -9.87 12.05 -16.41
CA ALA A 613 -9.00 12.30 -17.56
C ALA A 613 -8.80 13.80 -17.81
N LEU A 614 -7.55 14.25 -17.79
CA LEU A 614 -7.14 15.62 -18.10
C LEU A 614 -6.63 15.67 -19.54
N LYS A 615 -7.47 16.16 -20.46
CA LYS A 615 -7.13 16.32 -21.89
C LYS A 615 -6.38 17.62 -22.19
N SER A 616 -6.34 18.56 -21.26
CA SER A 616 -5.58 19.82 -21.35
C SER A 616 -5.13 20.26 -19.97
N VAL A 617 -4.04 21.03 -19.89
CA VAL A 617 -3.40 21.52 -18.64
C VAL A 617 -4.23 22.61 -17.93
N THR A 618 -5.54 22.68 -18.16
CA THR A 618 -6.39 23.57 -17.37
C THR A 618 -6.44 23.01 -15.96
N MET A 619 -5.56 23.52 -15.11
CA MET A 619 -5.43 23.13 -13.72
C MET A 619 -6.79 23.34 -13.07
N ILE A 620 -7.34 22.28 -12.48
CA ILE A 620 -8.48 22.38 -11.59
C ILE A 620 -7.98 23.17 -10.39
N SER A 621 -8.37 24.45 -10.34
CA SER A 621 -7.97 25.37 -9.26
C SER A 621 -8.58 24.96 -7.92
N SER A 622 -9.71 24.24 -7.94
CA SER A 622 -10.43 23.69 -6.79
C SER A 622 -10.16 22.19 -6.57
N ASN A 623 -10.83 21.58 -5.59
CA ASN A 623 -10.82 20.13 -5.40
C ASN A 623 -11.80 19.43 -6.38
N ILE A 624 -11.62 18.13 -6.61
CA ILE A 624 -12.42 17.35 -7.59
C ILE A 624 -13.91 17.32 -7.23
N GLU A 625 -14.25 17.25 -5.94
CA GLU A 625 -15.63 17.22 -5.46
C GLU A 625 -16.37 18.51 -5.82
N SER A 626 -15.77 19.66 -5.57
CA SER A 626 -16.29 20.98 -5.97
C SER A 626 -16.43 21.07 -7.49
N PHE A 627 -15.41 20.68 -8.26
CA PHE A 627 -15.47 20.67 -9.72
C PHE A 627 -16.65 19.84 -10.24
N ARG A 628 -16.86 18.64 -9.68
CA ARG A 628 -17.97 17.76 -10.05
C ARG A 628 -19.33 18.33 -9.68
N LYS A 629 -19.45 18.93 -8.49
CA LYS A 629 -20.69 19.52 -7.99
C LYS A 629 -21.09 20.78 -8.75
N GLU A 630 -20.15 21.65 -9.06
CA GLU A 630 -20.40 22.95 -9.69
C GLU A 630 -20.44 22.85 -11.21
N GLY A 631 -19.53 22.06 -11.80
CA GLY A 631 -19.38 21.96 -13.25
C GLY A 631 -20.09 20.79 -13.90
N LEU A 632 -20.39 19.71 -13.15
CA LEU A 632 -20.94 18.46 -13.72
C LEU A 632 -22.26 18.03 -13.09
N THR A 633 -22.87 18.86 -12.25
CA THR A 633 -24.17 18.58 -11.64
C THR A 633 -25.09 19.78 -11.82
N HIS A 634 -26.22 19.55 -12.49
CA HIS A 634 -27.19 20.59 -12.82
C HIS A 634 -28.54 20.28 -12.19
N LYS A 635 -29.27 21.31 -11.79
CA LYS A 635 -30.68 21.19 -11.42
C LYS A 635 -31.54 21.63 -12.59
N SER A 636 -32.51 20.81 -12.97
CA SER A 636 -33.49 21.16 -14.00
C SER A 636 -34.48 22.21 -13.47
N ALA A 637 -35.20 22.88 -14.38
CA ALA A 637 -36.28 23.81 -14.03
C ALA A 637 -37.41 23.15 -13.19
N GLN A 638 -37.51 21.82 -13.23
CA GLN A 638 -38.47 21.01 -12.48
C GLN A 638 -37.88 20.49 -11.15
N GLY A 639 -36.70 20.97 -10.74
CA GLY A 639 -36.04 20.58 -9.50
C GLY A 639 -35.27 19.26 -9.54
N GLN A 640 -35.23 18.56 -10.68
CA GLN A 640 -34.53 17.27 -10.81
C GLN A 640 -33.02 17.48 -10.92
N THR A 641 -32.24 16.72 -10.15
CA THR A 641 -30.78 16.79 -10.20
C THR A 641 -30.25 15.86 -11.30
N MET A 642 -29.37 16.38 -12.15
CA MET A 642 -28.73 15.68 -13.26
C MET A 642 -27.22 15.74 -13.09
N LYS A 643 -26.60 14.58 -12.93
CA LYS A 643 -25.16 14.39 -12.77
C LYS A 643 -24.60 13.92 -14.11
N LEU A 644 -23.67 14.68 -14.70
CA LEU A 644 -23.14 14.41 -16.04
C LEU A 644 -21.99 13.39 -16.06
N TYR A 645 -21.87 12.58 -15.01
CA TYR A 645 -20.85 11.56 -14.81
C TYR A 645 -21.40 10.51 -13.83
N SER A 646 -20.75 9.36 -13.74
CA SER A 646 -21.18 8.27 -12.87
C SER A 646 -20.11 7.79 -11.91
N ALA A 647 -18.82 8.08 -12.16
CA ALA A 647 -17.74 7.74 -11.22
C ALA A 647 -18.03 8.21 -9.78
N PRO A 648 -17.58 7.48 -8.73
CA PRO A 648 -16.83 6.21 -8.78
C PRO A 648 -17.65 4.99 -9.22
N TYR A 649 -16.98 3.86 -9.45
CA TYR A 649 -17.56 2.58 -9.90
C TYR A 649 -17.18 1.42 -8.98
N THR A 650 -18.05 0.44 -8.79
CA THR A 650 -17.66 -0.87 -8.22
C THR A 650 -16.78 -1.65 -9.21
N LEU A 651 -16.12 -2.73 -8.77
CA LEU A 651 -15.29 -3.53 -9.68
C LEU A 651 -16.09 -4.10 -10.87
N PRO A 652 -17.28 -4.72 -10.66
CA PRO A 652 -18.11 -5.19 -11.79
C PRO A 652 -18.57 -4.05 -12.71
N GLU A 653 -18.90 -2.88 -12.16
CA GLU A 653 -19.28 -1.71 -12.96
C GLU A 653 -18.12 -1.17 -13.79
N LEU A 654 -16.90 -1.16 -13.25
CA LEU A 654 -15.72 -0.72 -14.00
C LEU A 654 -15.39 -1.69 -15.14
N ALA A 655 -15.52 -3.00 -14.91
CA ALA A 655 -15.42 -3.99 -15.98
C ALA A 655 -16.45 -3.74 -17.08
N GLY A 656 -17.70 -3.50 -16.71
CA GLY A 656 -18.77 -3.12 -17.64
C GLY A 656 -18.48 -1.82 -18.39
N LEU A 657 -17.92 -0.81 -17.73
CA LEU A 657 -17.57 0.47 -18.36
C LEU A 657 -16.50 0.27 -19.44
N LEU A 658 -15.49 -0.56 -19.18
CA LEU A 658 -14.44 -0.89 -20.14
C LEU A 658 -14.99 -1.65 -21.35
N GLU A 659 -15.90 -2.60 -21.11
CA GLU A 659 -16.61 -3.32 -22.18
C GLU A 659 -17.45 -2.37 -23.04
N THR A 660 -18.24 -1.50 -22.40
CA THR A 660 -19.04 -0.48 -23.09
C THR A 660 -18.17 0.52 -23.86
N ALA A 661 -17.01 0.91 -23.33
CA ALA A 661 -16.07 1.79 -24.03
C ALA A 661 -15.53 1.15 -25.31
N LYS A 662 -15.18 -0.14 -25.27
CA LYS A 662 -14.79 -0.92 -26.46
C LYS A 662 -15.93 -1.00 -27.47
N ALA A 663 -17.14 -1.35 -27.02
CA ALA A 663 -18.33 -1.40 -27.88
C ALA A 663 -18.62 -0.05 -28.55
N LEU A 664 -18.45 1.07 -27.83
CA LEU A 664 -18.60 2.41 -28.39
C LEU A 664 -17.57 2.68 -29.49
N LYS A 665 -16.32 2.26 -29.31
CA LYS A 665 -15.27 2.39 -30.33
C LYS A 665 -15.60 1.56 -31.58
N GLU A 666 -16.04 0.32 -31.38
CA GLU A 666 -16.38 -0.64 -32.43
C GLU A 666 -17.68 -0.29 -33.18
N SER A 667 -18.60 0.44 -32.54
CA SER A 667 -19.88 0.85 -33.14
C SER A 667 -19.75 1.75 -34.38
N LYS A 668 -18.53 2.25 -34.66
CA LYS A 668 -18.24 3.23 -35.72
C LYS A 668 -19.09 4.50 -35.65
N LEU A 669 -19.67 4.81 -34.48
CA LEU A 669 -20.37 6.05 -34.25
C LEU A 669 -19.41 7.23 -34.51
N PRO A 670 -19.74 8.18 -35.41
CA PRO A 670 -18.83 9.27 -35.74
C PRO A 670 -18.38 10.04 -34.50
N LYS A 671 -17.06 10.32 -34.42
CA LYS A 671 -16.47 11.05 -33.28
C LYS A 671 -17.21 12.35 -32.98
N SER A 672 -17.59 13.11 -34.01
CA SER A 672 -18.35 14.35 -33.87
C SER A 672 -19.69 14.14 -33.15
N GLN A 673 -20.40 13.05 -33.43
CA GLN A 673 -21.67 12.72 -32.78
C GLN A 673 -21.47 12.31 -31.31
N ILE A 674 -20.41 11.56 -31.00
CA ILE A 674 -20.06 11.19 -29.61
C ILE A 674 -19.86 12.45 -28.75
N TYR A 675 -19.08 13.42 -29.24
CA TYR A 675 -18.85 14.69 -28.56
C TYR A 675 -20.10 15.59 -28.54
N GLN A 676 -20.93 15.56 -29.59
CA GLN A 676 -22.21 16.28 -29.60
C GLN A 676 -23.16 15.77 -28.52
N ILE A 677 -23.28 14.45 -28.32
CA ILE A 677 -24.13 13.88 -27.26
C ILE A 677 -23.68 14.41 -25.90
N ARG A 678 -22.37 14.49 -25.61
CA ARG A 678 -21.86 15.12 -24.39
C ARG A 678 -22.39 16.54 -24.20
N SER A 679 -22.39 17.36 -25.25
CA SER A 679 -22.93 18.73 -25.19
C SER A 679 -24.46 18.76 -24.99
N PHE A 680 -25.18 17.75 -25.50
CA PHE A 680 -26.63 17.65 -25.31
C PHE A 680 -27.03 17.26 -23.90
N LEU A 681 -26.17 16.55 -23.16
CA LEU A 681 -26.40 16.25 -21.74
C LEU A 681 -26.59 17.54 -20.92
N GLU A 682 -25.80 18.57 -21.20
CA GLU A 682 -25.86 19.89 -20.55
C GLU A 682 -27.16 20.64 -20.90
N ARG A 683 -27.79 20.33 -22.04
CA ARG A 683 -29.06 20.93 -22.49
C ARG A 683 -30.30 20.23 -21.93
N GLY A 684 -30.11 19.18 -21.12
CA GLY A 684 -31.17 18.49 -20.40
C GLY A 684 -31.62 17.15 -20.99
N LYS A 685 -32.32 16.39 -20.15
CA LYS A 685 -32.68 14.98 -20.36
C LYS A 685 -33.30 14.68 -21.72
N LYS A 686 -34.39 15.38 -22.08
CA LYS A 686 -35.15 15.11 -23.32
C LYS A 686 -34.30 15.32 -24.57
N THR A 687 -33.51 16.39 -24.59
CA THR A 687 -32.61 16.74 -25.70
C THR A 687 -31.57 15.66 -25.91
N ALA A 688 -30.92 15.20 -24.83
CA ALA A 688 -29.92 14.14 -24.91
C ALA A 688 -30.51 12.80 -25.39
N ILE A 689 -31.67 12.38 -24.85
CA ILE A 689 -32.34 11.14 -25.25
C ILE A 689 -32.68 11.15 -26.74
N LEU A 690 -33.35 12.21 -27.21
CA LEU A 690 -33.77 12.30 -28.62
C LEU A 690 -32.58 12.23 -29.58
N ASN A 691 -31.51 12.98 -29.29
CA ASN A 691 -30.35 13.04 -30.18
C ASN A 691 -29.51 11.76 -30.14
N TYR A 692 -29.36 11.12 -28.97
CA TYR A 692 -28.72 9.81 -28.87
C TYR A 692 -29.46 8.79 -29.73
N LEU A 693 -30.78 8.65 -29.56
CA LEU A 693 -31.58 7.69 -30.32
C LEU A 693 -31.54 7.97 -31.83
N TYR A 694 -31.59 9.24 -32.22
CA TYR A 694 -31.49 9.65 -33.61
C TYR A 694 -30.16 9.24 -34.25
N PHE A 695 -29.04 9.43 -33.56
CA PHE A 695 -27.73 8.97 -34.06
C PHE A 695 -27.63 7.44 -34.06
N ARG A 696 -28.13 6.80 -33.00
CA ARG A 696 -28.09 5.35 -32.81
C ARG A 696 -28.88 4.59 -33.88
N VAL A 697 -30.06 5.05 -34.30
CA VAL A 697 -30.89 4.40 -35.35
C VAL A 697 -30.29 4.53 -36.75
N ARG A 698 -29.33 5.45 -36.95
CA ARG A 698 -28.66 5.69 -38.24
C ARG A 698 -27.40 4.88 -38.46
N LEU A 699 -26.95 4.13 -37.46
CA LEU A 699 -25.86 3.17 -37.63
C LEU A 699 -26.32 1.96 -38.44
N GLU A 700 -25.40 1.16 -38.94
CA GLU A 700 -25.73 -0.13 -39.57
C GLU A 700 -26.18 -1.15 -38.51
N SER A 701 -27.08 -2.07 -38.88
CA SER A 701 -27.74 -3.00 -37.96
C SER A 701 -26.83 -3.75 -36.96
N PRO A 702 -25.60 -4.18 -37.32
CA PRO A 702 -24.71 -4.83 -36.36
C PRO A 702 -24.23 -3.88 -35.24
N TYR A 703 -23.84 -2.64 -35.59
CA TYR A 703 -23.39 -1.64 -34.62
C TYR A 703 -24.55 -1.08 -33.79
N GLN A 704 -25.74 -1.10 -34.39
CA GLN A 704 -26.97 -0.85 -33.68
C GLN A 704 -27.10 -1.85 -32.51
N GLU A 705 -27.26 -3.14 -32.81
CA GLU A 705 -27.47 -4.14 -31.76
C GLU A 705 -26.34 -4.13 -30.72
N LEU A 706 -25.09 -3.89 -31.14
CA LEU A 706 -23.95 -3.75 -30.23
C LEU A 706 -24.16 -2.67 -29.15
N LEU A 707 -24.53 -1.44 -29.53
CA LEU A 707 -24.79 -0.37 -28.56
C LEU A 707 -26.07 -0.62 -27.74
N LYS A 708 -27.06 -1.28 -28.31
CA LYS A 708 -28.27 -1.63 -27.59
C LYS A 708 -27.97 -2.63 -26.47
N GLU A 709 -27.25 -3.69 -26.77
CA GLU A 709 -26.85 -4.70 -25.77
C GLU A 709 -25.87 -4.10 -24.74
N LYS A 710 -24.74 -3.56 -25.21
CA LYS A 710 -23.60 -3.20 -24.35
C LYS A 710 -23.70 -1.84 -23.66
N PHE A 711 -24.65 -1.00 -24.07
CA PHE A 711 -24.88 0.31 -23.43
C PHE A 711 -26.32 0.47 -22.93
N GLU A 712 -27.32 0.35 -23.81
CA GLU A 712 -28.70 0.71 -23.45
C GLU A 712 -29.33 -0.27 -22.46
N GLU A 713 -29.27 -1.57 -22.76
CA GLU A 713 -29.84 -2.62 -21.92
C GLU A 713 -29.00 -2.88 -20.67
N ALA A 714 -27.69 -2.66 -20.77
CA ALA A 714 -26.75 -2.88 -19.69
C ALA A 714 -26.77 -1.75 -18.62
N TRP A 715 -27.11 -0.51 -18.99
CA TRP A 715 -27.04 0.64 -18.08
C TRP A 715 -28.33 1.46 -17.98
N CYS A 716 -29.05 1.62 -19.09
CA CYS A 716 -30.06 2.68 -19.25
C CYS A 716 -31.51 2.19 -19.16
N LYS A 717 -31.78 0.99 -18.64
CA LYS A 717 -33.14 0.48 -18.48
C LYS A 717 -34.00 1.41 -17.63
N ALA A 718 -35.22 1.66 -18.09
CA ALA A 718 -36.19 2.45 -17.34
C ALA A 718 -36.70 1.65 -16.14
N LYS A 719 -36.85 2.31 -14.98
CA LYS A 719 -37.36 1.66 -13.76
C LYS A 719 -38.89 1.58 -13.69
N THR A 720 -39.59 2.29 -14.58
CA THR A 720 -41.06 2.43 -14.55
C THR A 720 -41.77 1.72 -15.69
N ASN A 721 -41.04 1.25 -16.70
CA ASN A 721 -41.60 0.57 -17.88
C ASN A 721 -40.51 -0.26 -18.58
N SER A 722 -40.86 -0.94 -19.67
CA SER A 722 -39.95 -1.79 -20.45
C SER A 722 -39.02 -1.01 -21.41
N GLY A 723 -39.03 0.32 -21.37
CA GLY A 723 -38.18 1.15 -22.23
C GLY A 723 -36.77 1.36 -21.68
N ASN A 724 -35.98 2.18 -22.39
CA ASN A 724 -34.71 2.70 -21.91
C ASN A 724 -34.72 4.23 -21.92
N ILE A 725 -33.85 4.84 -21.12
CA ILE A 725 -33.69 6.29 -20.99
C ILE A 725 -32.29 6.72 -21.46
N ALA A 726 -31.68 5.99 -22.39
CA ALA A 726 -30.34 6.27 -22.87
C ALA A 726 -30.22 7.70 -23.44
N PRO A 727 -29.16 8.45 -23.10
CA PRO A 727 -27.93 8.00 -22.44
C PRO A 727 -27.93 8.12 -20.90
N TRP A 728 -29.08 8.21 -20.25
CA TRP A 728 -29.22 8.40 -18.80
C TRP A 728 -29.48 7.10 -18.04
N MET A 729 -29.22 7.15 -16.75
CA MET A 729 -29.59 6.19 -15.72
C MET A 729 -30.37 6.93 -14.62
N TYR A 730 -31.19 6.21 -13.88
CA TYR A 730 -32.00 6.81 -12.81
C TYR A 730 -31.78 6.13 -11.46
N ASN A 731 -31.27 6.88 -10.49
CA ASN A 731 -31.24 6.47 -9.10
C ASN A 731 -32.56 6.84 -8.43
N GLN A 732 -33.35 5.83 -8.05
CA GLN A 732 -34.66 6.01 -7.40
C GLN A 732 -34.53 6.55 -5.98
N GLU A 733 -33.44 6.26 -5.30
CA GLU A 733 -33.30 6.54 -3.87
C GLU A 733 -32.88 7.99 -3.68
N GLU A 734 -31.93 8.44 -4.49
CA GLU A 734 -31.46 9.83 -4.49
C GLU A 734 -32.34 10.74 -5.36
N GLN A 735 -33.22 10.16 -6.18
CA GLN A 735 -34.02 10.87 -7.20
C GLN A 735 -33.14 11.68 -8.18
N ILE A 736 -32.00 11.09 -8.57
CA ILE A 736 -30.99 11.72 -9.43
C ILE A 736 -30.91 10.98 -10.77
N TYR A 737 -30.77 11.74 -11.85
CA TYR A 737 -30.34 11.21 -13.15
C TYR A 737 -28.82 11.30 -13.25
N GLU A 738 -28.17 10.21 -13.65
CA GLU A 738 -26.74 10.19 -13.94
C GLU A 738 -26.44 9.51 -15.27
N THR A 739 -25.20 9.59 -15.76
CA THR A 739 -24.82 9.04 -17.05
C THR A 739 -23.35 8.66 -17.09
N ILE A 740 -23.05 7.51 -17.69
CA ILE A 740 -21.67 7.11 -18.02
C ILE A 740 -21.17 7.73 -19.33
N TRP A 741 -22.03 8.41 -20.11
CA TRP A 741 -21.66 8.83 -21.47
C TRP A 741 -20.48 9.80 -21.49
N ARG A 742 -20.41 10.72 -20.52
CA ARG A 742 -19.26 11.60 -20.39
C ARG A 742 -17.99 10.85 -20.06
N ASP A 743 -18.09 9.89 -19.15
CA ASP A 743 -16.97 9.02 -18.76
C ASP A 743 -16.47 8.23 -19.98
N LEU A 744 -17.37 7.68 -20.80
CA LEU A 744 -17.05 7.05 -22.08
C LEU A 744 -16.37 8.02 -23.07
N VAL A 745 -16.86 9.25 -23.20
CA VAL A 745 -16.24 10.28 -24.07
C VAL A 745 -14.84 10.66 -23.59
N ASP A 746 -14.64 10.70 -22.28
CA ASP A 746 -13.35 11.02 -21.68
C ASP A 746 -12.34 9.88 -21.87
N LEU A 747 -12.80 8.62 -21.87
CA LEU A 747 -11.99 7.42 -22.15
C LEU A 747 -11.77 7.11 -23.64
N TYR A 748 -12.67 7.56 -24.53
CA TYR A 748 -12.65 7.24 -25.96
C TYR A 748 -11.29 7.41 -26.68
N PRO A 749 -10.47 8.44 -26.38
CA PRO A 749 -9.13 8.59 -26.98
C PRO A 749 -8.15 7.48 -26.58
N PHE A 750 -8.38 6.82 -25.46
CA PHE A 750 -7.51 5.83 -24.85
C PHE A 750 -8.01 4.39 -25.02
N THR A 751 -9.21 4.19 -25.58
CA THR A 751 -9.75 2.88 -25.91
C THR A 751 -9.20 2.37 -27.25
N GLU A 752 -8.58 1.19 -27.24
CA GLU A 752 -8.09 0.48 -28.42
C GLU A 752 -9.20 -0.28 -29.15
N GLU A 753 -9.06 -0.43 -30.47
CA GLU A 753 -9.93 -1.27 -31.29
C GLU A 753 -9.52 -2.75 -31.15
N SER A 754 -10.48 -3.67 -31.18
CA SER A 754 -10.19 -5.12 -31.07
C SER A 754 -9.28 -5.67 -32.18
N GLU A 755 -9.20 -5.00 -33.33
CA GLU A 755 -8.25 -5.33 -34.40
C GLU A 755 -6.80 -4.95 -34.05
N GLU A 756 -6.56 -3.97 -33.18
CA GLU A 756 -5.21 -3.62 -32.70
C GLU A 756 -4.71 -4.55 -31.59
N LEU A 757 -5.63 -5.10 -30.77
CA LEU A 757 -5.32 -6.14 -29.78
C LEU A 757 -4.96 -7.49 -30.41
N ASN A 758 -5.48 -7.79 -31.61
CA ASN A 758 -5.26 -9.04 -32.35
C ASN A 758 -4.22 -8.94 -33.48
N LYS A 759 -3.63 -7.76 -33.73
CA LYS A 759 -2.45 -7.70 -34.61
C LYS A 759 -1.30 -8.40 -33.89
N PRO A 760 -0.69 -9.47 -34.46
CA PRO A 760 0.68 -9.78 -34.07
C PRO A 760 1.48 -8.53 -34.37
N ALA A 761 2.06 -7.91 -33.34
CA ALA A 761 2.97 -6.81 -33.51
C ALA A 761 4.03 -7.27 -34.52
N ILE A 762 4.01 -6.61 -35.69
CA ILE A 762 4.87 -6.79 -36.87
C ILE A 762 5.98 -7.80 -36.63
N ALA A 763 5.90 -8.95 -37.28
CA ALA A 763 7.05 -9.86 -37.41
C ALA A 763 8.20 -9.06 -38.04
N VAL A 764 9.12 -8.59 -37.21
CA VAL A 764 10.35 -7.95 -37.69
C VAL A 764 11.18 -9.08 -38.25
N GLU A 765 11.23 -9.15 -39.58
CA GLU A 765 12.22 -9.97 -40.29
C GLU A 765 13.59 -9.66 -39.71
N VAL A 766 14.22 -10.70 -39.15
CA VAL A 766 15.62 -10.66 -38.77
C VAL A 766 16.42 -10.53 -40.07
N LYS A 767 17.01 -9.35 -40.31
CA LYS A 767 18.20 -9.20 -41.14
C LYS A 767 19.37 -8.77 -40.27
#